data_AF-A0ABD5YK69-F1
#
_entry.id   AF-A0ABD5YK69-F1
#
_cell.length_a   1.000
_cell.length_b   1.000
_cell.length_c   1.000
_cell.angle_alpha   90.00
_cell.angle_beta   90.00
_cell.angle_gamma   90.00
#
_symmetry.space_group_name_H-M   'P 1'
#
loop_
_entity.id
_entity.type
_entity.pdbx_description
1 polymer ?
#
loop_
_entity_poly.entity_id
_entity_poly.type
_entity_poly.pdbx_seq_one_letter_code
_entity_poly.pdbx_strand_id
1 'polypeptide(L)'
;MPHMRFSATSTSPELTIVDPIQRRQFPLTTAEPIDPIPTETDQFSAPTDRAVEITTEYLTLPYVVPVYVRDTDGNRLLHAEEHAYEQLPEQTYIIELLAPIKIFLRVHSTITIASWEAHMKLEFTDATRVCIGARSYHEAPAGTITTTETPEDMAAAISTFGSALKTTSCERSLPSLRGHPPAIELGDRFYVPDSITRPETGVRIEIPDREALIYAVSPLAYYLGAEVVIGELPRIVTENGVIYRFDHSLRGFQNDVERLLKQVLFFDCIIRTEGRYKIDLHERTVVESRLPFEITDLYDAPLSEQIEQYLDVPFEDIVDVVPQWPLTTHVTPDASILEQLPYLVNYLSFVRPTVPASSTNDQVGLQQEMDAFMRGETQLRSAESFALTDRYITLPSTPTLEHAWLGPWIPLQANKLIPVAFQNKLHRRQSTDEIDITVVCNDSAMLDEYTAGTALYGDRDELPFDITVHQDCSVADLHDLLRTETDFFHYIGHTIPDGFICRDGTLETASLTTVGIDTFLLNSCRSYEVGTKLIEAGSVGGIVTHSDIGNDDATGIGQVVARLLNCGFSLRSALAITQSHQRTGRQYIVVGDGSIQITQSESGTPYVCSITPSADAQTYSVQLTTYPTTEPGIGSVFTPFIDGIDQYFLTGGELPSFTVSADMLDRFLRLERVPVVLGSELVWSTDVSVPPLSHSNSDDDR
;
A
#
# COMPACT_ATOMS: atom_id res chain seq x y z
N MET A 1 -14.33 -20.07 -12.54
CA MET A 1 -12.98 -19.63 -12.10
C MET A 1 -12.22 -20.82 -11.51
N PRO A 2 -10.90 -20.78 -11.32
CA PRO A 2 -10.29 -21.64 -10.31
C PRO A 2 -10.80 -21.14 -8.95
N HIS A 3 -11.85 -21.78 -8.44
CA HIS A 3 -12.42 -21.45 -7.13
C HIS A 3 -11.49 -21.95 -6.01
N MET A 4 -11.58 -21.34 -4.84
CA MET A 4 -10.99 -21.87 -3.60
C MET A 4 -11.27 -23.37 -3.50
N ARG A 5 -10.27 -24.14 -3.04
CA ARG A 5 -10.40 -25.59 -2.90
C ARG A 5 -10.05 -26.00 -1.48
N PHE A 6 -10.79 -26.98 -0.99
CA PHE A 6 -10.53 -27.66 0.27
C PHE A 6 -10.15 -29.10 -0.10
N SER A 7 -8.95 -29.51 0.28
CA SER A 7 -8.41 -30.83 -0.02
C SER A 7 -8.14 -31.56 1.29
N ALA A 8 -8.75 -32.72 1.48
CA ALA A 8 -8.46 -33.61 2.60
C ALA A 8 -8.24 -35.03 2.06
N THR A 9 -7.51 -35.87 2.81
CA THR A 9 -7.37 -37.29 2.47
C THR A 9 -8.04 -38.15 3.54
N SER A 10 -8.57 -39.31 3.15
CA SER A 10 -9.19 -40.26 4.10
C SER A 10 -8.18 -40.93 5.04
N THR A 11 -6.88 -40.63 4.90
CA THR A 11 -5.78 -41.30 5.61
C THR A 11 -4.94 -40.36 6.48
N SER A 12 -5.08 -39.04 6.30
CA SER A 12 -4.35 -38.04 7.09
C SER A 12 -5.34 -37.08 7.77
N PRO A 13 -5.07 -36.66 9.01
CA PRO A 13 -5.89 -35.67 9.71
C PRO A 13 -5.51 -34.24 9.27
N GLU A 14 -5.48 -34.00 7.96
CA GLU A 14 -5.08 -32.72 7.38
C GLU A 14 -6.11 -32.23 6.37
N LEU A 15 -6.48 -30.96 6.50
CA LEU A 15 -7.28 -30.19 5.57
C LEU A 15 -6.43 -29.06 4.98
N THR A 16 -6.12 -29.13 3.69
CA THR A 16 -5.40 -28.07 2.98
C THR A 16 -6.39 -27.14 2.28
N ILE A 17 -6.38 -25.87 2.65
CA ILE A 17 -7.09 -24.80 1.94
C ILE A 17 -6.16 -24.29 0.85
N VAL A 18 -6.63 -24.26 -0.40
CA VAL A 18 -5.83 -23.87 -1.57
C VAL A 18 -6.47 -22.68 -2.26
N ASP A 19 -5.69 -21.61 -2.38
CA ASP A 19 -5.97 -20.45 -3.21
C ASP A 19 -5.21 -20.61 -4.55
N PRO A 20 -5.90 -21.02 -5.63
CA PRO A 20 -5.25 -21.19 -6.92
C PRO A 20 -4.95 -19.86 -7.63
N ILE A 21 -5.56 -18.75 -7.21
CA ILE A 21 -5.37 -17.42 -7.81
C ILE A 21 -4.05 -16.83 -7.32
N GLN A 22 -3.81 -16.90 -6.01
CA GLN A 22 -2.54 -16.48 -5.39
C GLN A 22 -1.48 -17.60 -5.32
N ARG A 23 -1.83 -18.83 -5.74
CA ARG A 23 -0.98 -20.03 -5.61
C ARG A 23 -0.52 -20.28 -4.17
N ARG A 24 -1.36 -19.93 -3.18
CA ARG A 24 -1.11 -20.12 -1.75
C ARG A 24 -1.86 -21.35 -1.25
N GLN A 25 -1.32 -21.96 -0.19
CA GLN A 25 -1.99 -23.04 0.53
C GLN A 25 -1.84 -22.83 2.03
N PHE A 26 -2.84 -23.25 2.79
CA PHE A 26 -2.83 -23.19 4.24
C PHE A 26 -3.34 -24.53 4.80
N PRO A 27 -2.44 -25.39 5.31
CA PRO A 27 -2.83 -26.66 5.92
C PRO A 27 -3.39 -26.44 7.33
N LEU A 28 -4.43 -27.19 7.68
CA LEU A 28 -5.03 -27.27 9.00
C LEU A 28 -4.98 -28.73 9.47
N THR A 29 -4.51 -28.96 10.69
CA THR A 29 -4.52 -30.31 11.28
C THR A 29 -5.77 -30.48 12.15
N THR A 30 -6.47 -31.60 11.98
CA THR A 30 -7.67 -31.99 12.74
C THR A 30 -7.37 -33.12 13.73
N ALA A 31 -8.33 -33.46 14.59
CA ALA A 31 -8.20 -34.60 15.50
C ALA A 31 -8.07 -35.97 14.80
N GLU A 32 -8.84 -36.16 13.73
CA GLU A 32 -8.92 -37.39 12.94
C GLU A 32 -9.04 -37.03 11.44
N PRO A 33 -8.82 -37.97 10.50
CA PRO A 33 -9.15 -37.77 9.09
C PRO A 33 -10.61 -37.37 8.89
N ILE A 34 -10.84 -36.37 8.05
CA ILE A 34 -12.17 -35.79 7.80
C ILE A 34 -12.55 -35.89 6.31
N ASP A 35 -13.84 -35.76 6.03
CA ASP A 35 -14.39 -35.58 4.68
C ASP A 35 -15.18 -34.26 4.63
N PRO A 36 -14.58 -33.16 4.13
CA PRO A 36 -15.21 -31.85 4.13
C PRO A 36 -16.45 -31.79 3.24
N ILE A 37 -17.58 -31.38 3.82
CA ILE A 37 -18.86 -31.29 3.10
C ILE A 37 -19.04 -29.84 2.64
N PRO A 38 -19.23 -29.56 1.34
CA PRO A 38 -19.56 -28.20 0.88
C PRO A 38 -20.78 -27.63 1.61
N THR A 39 -20.71 -26.36 1.99
CA THR A 39 -21.78 -25.65 2.68
C THR A 39 -21.91 -24.23 2.14
N GLU A 40 -23.00 -23.54 2.50
CA GLU A 40 -23.30 -22.20 1.99
C GLU A 40 -22.30 -21.15 2.54
N THR A 41 -22.02 -20.12 1.75
CA THR A 41 -21.08 -19.05 2.12
C THR A 41 -21.76 -17.88 2.85
N ASP A 42 -23.10 -17.80 2.79
CA ASP A 42 -23.93 -16.76 3.41
C ASP A 42 -23.98 -16.82 4.95
N GLN A 43 -23.53 -17.94 5.53
CA GLN A 43 -23.40 -18.10 6.98
C GLN A 43 -22.24 -17.29 7.60
N PHE A 44 -21.34 -16.75 6.77
CA PHE A 44 -20.27 -15.86 7.21
C PHE A 44 -20.70 -14.41 6.98
N SER A 45 -20.46 -13.54 7.96
CA SER A 45 -20.73 -12.11 7.81
C SER A 45 -19.84 -11.49 6.73
N ALA A 46 -18.59 -11.94 6.61
CA ALA A 46 -17.63 -11.50 5.59
C ALA A 46 -17.80 -12.25 4.26
N PRO A 47 -17.55 -11.60 3.10
CA PRO A 47 -17.63 -12.27 1.80
C PRO A 47 -16.69 -13.47 1.77
N THR A 48 -17.21 -14.61 1.32
CA THR A 48 -16.49 -15.89 1.30
C THR A 48 -16.65 -16.52 -0.08
N ASP A 49 -15.53 -16.94 -0.69
CA ASP A 49 -15.56 -17.52 -2.05
C ASP A 49 -16.06 -18.97 -2.03
N ARG A 50 -15.74 -19.72 -0.96
CA ARG A 50 -16.20 -21.10 -0.76
C ARG A 50 -16.17 -21.49 0.71
N ALA A 51 -17.09 -22.37 1.11
CA ALA A 51 -17.13 -22.92 2.46
C ALA A 51 -17.27 -24.45 2.49
N VAL A 52 -16.75 -25.06 3.54
CA VAL A 52 -16.96 -26.47 3.89
C VAL A 52 -17.33 -26.62 5.36
N GLU A 53 -18.00 -27.70 5.70
CA GLU A 53 -18.29 -28.12 7.06
C GLU A 53 -17.49 -29.38 7.39
N ILE A 54 -16.94 -29.40 8.60
CA ILE A 54 -16.21 -30.53 9.17
C ILE A 54 -16.66 -30.77 10.61
N THR A 55 -16.39 -31.95 11.15
CA THR A 55 -16.57 -32.24 12.58
C THR A 55 -15.23 -32.60 13.19
N THR A 56 -14.78 -31.90 14.23
CA THR A 56 -13.50 -32.16 14.88
C THR A 56 -13.47 -31.65 16.32
N GLU A 57 -12.56 -32.16 17.14
CA GLU A 57 -12.33 -31.71 18.52
C GLU A 57 -11.36 -30.54 18.59
N TYR A 58 -10.49 -30.37 17.59
CA TYR A 58 -9.58 -29.24 17.52
C TYR A 58 -9.12 -28.94 16.10
N LEU A 59 -8.66 -27.71 15.90
CA LEU A 59 -7.89 -27.28 14.74
C LEU A 59 -6.52 -26.80 15.19
N THR A 60 -5.47 -27.34 14.58
CA THR A 60 -4.09 -26.86 14.77
C THR A 60 -3.61 -26.17 13.50
N LEU A 61 -3.18 -24.92 13.66
CA LEU A 61 -2.61 -24.08 12.61
C LEU A 61 -1.11 -24.40 12.45
N PRO A 62 -0.56 -24.29 11.23
CA PRO A 62 0.80 -24.74 10.94
C PRO A 62 1.87 -23.85 11.58
N TYR A 63 1.49 -22.62 11.95
CA TYR A 63 2.27 -21.68 12.74
C TYR A 63 1.30 -20.78 13.53
N VAL A 64 1.81 -19.96 14.44
CA VAL A 64 1.01 -18.92 15.10
C VAL A 64 0.59 -17.89 14.04
N VAL A 65 -0.72 -17.72 13.85
CA VAL A 65 -1.28 -16.60 13.11
C VAL A 65 -2.19 -15.82 14.05
N PRO A 66 -2.28 -14.48 13.92
CA PRO A 66 -3.23 -13.71 14.71
C PRO A 66 -4.67 -14.20 14.47
N VAL A 67 -5.41 -14.36 15.56
CA VAL A 67 -6.79 -14.85 15.57
C VAL A 67 -7.69 -13.80 16.19
N TYR A 68 -8.69 -13.33 15.44
CA TYR A 68 -9.76 -12.49 15.97
C TYR A 68 -11.01 -13.31 16.20
N VAL A 69 -11.55 -13.28 17.41
CA VAL A 69 -12.83 -13.90 17.73
C VAL A 69 -13.92 -12.84 17.89
N ARG A 70 -15.06 -13.08 17.25
CA ARG A 70 -16.23 -12.20 17.26
C ARG A 70 -17.48 -12.98 17.61
N ASP A 71 -18.45 -12.27 18.17
CA ASP A 71 -19.83 -12.77 18.27
C ASP A 71 -20.54 -12.69 16.91
N THR A 72 -21.80 -13.12 16.86
CA THR A 72 -22.64 -13.06 15.66
C THR A 72 -23.06 -11.64 15.27
N ASP A 73 -22.91 -10.67 16.18
CA ASP A 73 -23.24 -9.26 15.98
C ASP A 73 -22.03 -8.45 15.45
N GLY A 74 -20.87 -9.11 15.29
CA GLY A 74 -19.63 -8.54 14.78
C GLY A 74 -18.70 -7.94 15.83
N ASN A 75 -19.10 -7.93 17.10
CA ASN A 75 -18.30 -7.35 18.18
C ASN A 75 -17.04 -8.21 18.42
N ARG A 76 -15.87 -7.57 18.47
CA ARG A 76 -14.62 -8.25 18.78
C ARG A 76 -14.60 -8.63 20.25
N LEU A 77 -14.53 -9.93 20.53
CA LEU A 77 -14.44 -10.48 21.88
C LEU A 77 -12.99 -10.69 22.30
N LEU A 78 -12.14 -11.10 21.36
CA LEU A 78 -10.76 -11.48 21.62
C LEU A 78 -9.85 -11.24 20.41
N HIS A 79 -8.60 -10.90 20.69
CA HIS A 79 -7.46 -11.00 19.79
C HIS A 79 -6.42 -11.91 20.45
N ALA A 80 -6.00 -12.97 19.76
CA ALA A 80 -5.02 -13.94 20.26
C ALA A 80 -3.86 -14.10 19.28
N GLU A 81 -2.64 -14.08 19.81
CA GLU A 81 -1.37 -14.17 19.06
C GLU A 81 -0.37 -15.07 19.82
N GLU A 82 0.93 -14.76 19.77
CA GLU A 82 1.93 -15.48 20.55
C GLU A 82 1.66 -15.43 22.06
N HIS A 83 2.01 -16.52 22.74
CA HIS A 83 1.82 -16.70 24.18
C HIS A 83 0.35 -16.65 24.66
N ALA A 84 -0.62 -16.71 23.73
CA ALA A 84 -2.03 -16.71 24.08
C ALA A 84 -2.46 -18.01 24.77
N TYR A 85 -3.29 -17.88 25.80
CA TYR A 85 -4.09 -18.96 26.39
C TYR A 85 -5.42 -18.38 26.84
N GLU A 86 -6.45 -18.54 26.03
CA GLU A 86 -7.73 -17.87 26.19
C GLU A 86 -8.88 -18.87 26.16
N GLN A 87 -9.84 -18.69 27.06
CA GLN A 87 -11.03 -19.55 27.16
C GLN A 87 -12.29 -18.73 27.01
N LEU A 88 -13.11 -19.11 26.04
CA LEU A 88 -14.39 -18.49 25.74
C LEU A 88 -15.53 -19.47 26.05
N PRO A 89 -16.64 -19.00 26.67
CA PRO A 89 -17.76 -19.86 27.06
C PRO A 89 -18.50 -20.44 25.86
N GLU A 90 -19.52 -21.26 26.09
CA GLU A 90 -20.33 -21.81 25.00
C GLU A 90 -21.19 -20.74 24.34
N GLN A 91 -20.79 -20.31 23.14
CA GLN A 91 -21.55 -19.40 22.27
C GLN A 91 -21.25 -19.70 20.80
N THR A 92 -21.91 -18.98 19.90
CA THR A 92 -21.56 -18.98 18.47
C THR A 92 -20.51 -17.92 18.19
N TYR A 93 -19.40 -18.33 17.60
CA TYR A 93 -18.27 -17.48 17.29
C TYR A 93 -18.02 -17.42 15.79
N ILE A 94 -17.64 -16.24 15.31
CA ILE A 94 -17.00 -16.02 14.01
C ILE A 94 -15.53 -15.73 14.29
N ILE A 95 -14.64 -16.57 13.76
CA ILE A 95 -13.20 -16.50 14.00
C ILE A 95 -12.51 -16.17 12.68
N GLU A 96 -11.78 -15.06 12.63
CA GLU A 96 -10.94 -14.69 11.49
C GLU A 96 -9.49 -15.08 11.76
N LEU A 97 -8.87 -15.82 10.83
CA LEU A 97 -7.46 -16.17 10.87
C LEU A 97 -6.68 -15.25 9.92
N LEU A 98 -5.66 -14.57 10.42
CA LEU A 98 -4.77 -13.72 9.61
C LEU A 98 -3.70 -14.58 8.94
N ALA A 99 -4.16 -15.48 8.08
CA ALA A 99 -3.33 -16.35 7.29
C ALA A 99 -3.04 -15.75 5.89
N PRO A 100 -2.12 -16.35 5.12
CA PRO A 100 -1.87 -15.97 3.72
C PRO A 100 -3.11 -16.12 2.81
N ILE A 101 -4.16 -16.76 3.31
CA ILE A 101 -5.51 -16.84 2.74
C ILE A 101 -6.50 -16.28 3.77
N LYS A 102 -7.52 -15.52 3.35
CA LYS A 102 -8.58 -15.10 4.29
C LYS A 102 -9.43 -16.30 4.67
N ILE A 103 -9.33 -16.72 5.94
CA ILE A 103 -10.04 -17.87 6.48
C ILE A 103 -10.94 -17.41 7.62
N PHE A 104 -12.19 -17.85 7.56
CA PHE A 104 -13.21 -17.60 8.57
C PHE A 104 -13.70 -18.95 9.11
N LEU A 105 -13.83 -19.06 10.43
CA LEU A 105 -14.47 -20.19 11.07
C LEU A 105 -15.78 -19.73 11.70
N ARG A 106 -16.82 -20.54 11.56
CA ARG A 106 -18.07 -20.38 12.30
C ARG A 106 -18.31 -21.63 13.11
N VAL A 107 -18.42 -21.47 14.41
CA VAL A 107 -18.48 -22.58 15.37
C VAL A 107 -19.37 -22.22 16.55
N HIS A 108 -20.07 -23.21 17.10
CA HIS A 108 -20.83 -23.09 18.34
C HIS A 108 -20.26 -24.07 19.36
N SER A 109 -19.48 -23.57 20.31
CA SER A 109 -18.81 -24.38 21.35
C SER A 109 -18.22 -23.48 22.43
N THR A 110 -17.87 -24.04 23.58
CA THR A 110 -16.80 -23.48 24.42
C THR A 110 -15.47 -23.66 23.68
N ILE A 111 -14.64 -22.63 23.60
CA ILE A 111 -13.39 -22.65 22.81
C ILE A 111 -12.21 -22.33 23.71
N THR A 112 -11.13 -23.10 23.59
CA THR A 112 -9.81 -22.73 24.10
C THR A 112 -8.90 -22.39 22.93
N ILE A 113 -8.29 -21.21 22.95
CA ILE A 113 -7.31 -20.77 21.95
C ILE A 113 -5.96 -20.70 22.65
N ALA A 114 -4.99 -21.48 22.18
CA ALA A 114 -3.68 -21.58 22.80
C ALA A 114 -2.56 -21.58 21.75
N SER A 115 -1.53 -20.78 21.96
CA SER A 115 -0.27 -20.92 21.22
C SER A 115 0.64 -21.94 21.93
N TRP A 116 1.20 -22.90 21.20
CA TRP A 116 2.11 -23.93 21.73
C TRP A 116 3.23 -24.24 20.73
N GLU A 117 4.50 -24.15 21.17
CA GLU A 117 5.70 -24.59 20.42
C GLU A 117 5.68 -24.18 18.93
N ALA A 118 5.40 -22.90 18.67
CA ALA A 118 5.25 -22.25 17.36
C ALA A 118 3.95 -22.52 16.56
N HIS A 119 2.98 -23.24 17.11
CA HIS A 119 1.65 -23.46 16.52
C HIS A 119 0.54 -22.73 17.29
N MET A 120 -0.57 -22.44 16.61
CA MET A 120 -1.81 -21.99 17.25
C MET A 120 -2.85 -23.11 17.22
N LYS A 121 -3.51 -23.39 18.34
CA LYS A 121 -4.52 -24.44 18.48
C LYS A 121 -5.85 -23.89 18.97
N LEU A 122 -6.92 -24.26 18.28
CA LEU A 122 -8.30 -23.99 18.66
C LEU A 122 -8.93 -25.31 19.11
N GLU A 123 -9.15 -25.48 20.40
CA GLU A 123 -9.75 -26.67 21.00
C GLU A 123 -11.23 -26.42 21.33
N PHE A 124 -12.06 -27.42 21.05
CA PHE A 124 -13.48 -27.45 21.36
C PHE A 124 -13.73 -28.44 22.51
N THR A 125 -14.82 -28.27 23.25
CA THR A 125 -15.11 -29.17 24.41
C THR A 125 -15.37 -30.61 23.99
N ASP A 126 -16.06 -30.80 22.87
CA ASP A 126 -16.37 -32.09 22.27
C ASP A 126 -16.19 -32.01 20.74
N ALA A 127 -16.34 -33.15 20.05
CA ALA A 127 -16.35 -33.18 18.58
C ALA A 127 -17.45 -32.25 18.03
N THR A 128 -17.02 -31.13 17.45
CA THR A 128 -17.88 -29.98 17.13
C THR A 128 -17.94 -29.76 15.62
N ARG A 129 -19.11 -29.34 15.13
CA ARG A 129 -19.30 -28.90 13.74
C ARG A 129 -18.65 -27.53 13.55
N VAL A 130 -17.68 -27.46 12.65
CA VAL A 130 -16.97 -26.22 12.28
C VAL A 130 -17.21 -25.94 10.81
N CYS A 131 -17.80 -24.79 10.52
CA CYS A 131 -17.90 -24.27 9.16
C CYS A 131 -16.66 -23.43 8.86
N ILE A 132 -15.96 -23.75 7.77
CA ILE A 132 -14.72 -23.10 7.34
C ILE A 132 -14.97 -22.43 6.01
N GLY A 133 -14.94 -21.10 6.02
CA GLY A 133 -15.02 -20.25 4.85
C GLY A 133 -13.62 -19.79 4.44
N ALA A 134 -13.34 -19.76 3.14
CA ALA A 134 -12.10 -19.22 2.62
C ALA A 134 -12.35 -18.25 1.46
N ARG A 135 -11.49 -17.24 1.36
CA ARG A 135 -11.48 -16.25 0.30
C ARG A 135 -10.06 -15.88 -0.11
N SER A 136 -9.83 -15.69 -1.40
CA SER A 136 -8.57 -15.14 -1.90
C SER A 136 -8.46 -13.64 -1.63
N TYR A 137 -7.24 -13.18 -1.32
CA TYR A 137 -6.93 -11.74 -1.28
C TYR A 137 -7.06 -11.07 -2.66
N HIS A 138 -7.00 -11.83 -3.76
CA HIS A 138 -7.02 -11.30 -5.14
C HIS A 138 -6.00 -10.16 -5.37
N GLU A 139 -4.77 -10.30 -4.85
CA GLU A 139 -3.67 -9.34 -5.07
C GLU A 139 -3.15 -9.33 -6.54
N ALA A 140 -3.62 -10.25 -7.38
CA ALA A 140 -3.22 -10.39 -8.78
C ALA A 140 -4.45 -10.42 -9.71
N PRO A 141 -4.33 -9.99 -10.98
CA PRO A 141 -5.42 -10.03 -11.94
C PRO A 141 -6.04 -11.43 -12.08
N ALA A 142 -7.37 -11.53 -11.95
CA ALA A 142 -8.09 -12.81 -12.08
C ALA A 142 -8.23 -13.31 -13.53
N GLY A 143 -7.88 -12.48 -14.51
CA GLY A 143 -7.89 -12.78 -15.94
C GLY A 143 -7.44 -11.58 -16.77
N THR A 144 -7.30 -11.78 -18.08
CA THR A 144 -6.87 -10.73 -19.03
C THR A 144 -7.99 -10.42 -20.01
N ILE A 145 -8.25 -9.13 -20.20
CA ILE A 145 -9.19 -8.57 -21.18
C ILE A 145 -8.38 -8.06 -22.36
N THR A 146 -8.84 -8.34 -23.57
CA THR A 146 -8.26 -7.74 -24.78
C THR A 146 -9.10 -6.53 -25.18
N THR A 147 -8.46 -5.39 -25.44
CA THR A 147 -9.13 -4.17 -25.93
C THR A 147 -8.41 -3.60 -27.14
N THR A 148 -9.12 -2.80 -27.94
CA THR A 148 -8.52 -1.97 -28.98
C THR A 148 -8.19 -0.57 -28.41
N GLU A 149 -7.57 0.27 -29.24
CA GLU A 149 -7.32 1.69 -28.96
C GLU A 149 -8.57 2.57 -29.18
N THR A 150 -9.72 1.99 -29.54
CA THR A 150 -10.95 2.78 -29.72
C THR A 150 -11.53 3.16 -28.35
N PRO A 151 -11.93 4.41 -28.14
CA PRO A 151 -12.46 4.84 -26.84
C PRO A 151 -13.70 4.06 -26.37
N GLU A 152 -14.54 3.57 -27.28
CA GLU A 152 -15.65 2.67 -26.93
C GLU A 152 -15.18 1.35 -26.32
N ASP A 153 -14.21 0.68 -26.94
CA ASP A 153 -13.67 -0.59 -26.44
C ASP A 153 -12.89 -0.37 -25.14
N MET A 154 -12.13 0.72 -25.03
CA MET A 154 -11.43 1.11 -23.80
C MET A 154 -12.42 1.36 -22.65
N ALA A 155 -13.52 2.09 -22.91
CA ALA A 155 -14.58 2.32 -21.93
C ALA A 155 -15.25 1.00 -21.51
N ALA A 156 -15.51 0.10 -22.46
CA ALA A 156 -16.04 -1.23 -22.18
C ALA A 156 -15.07 -2.08 -21.34
N ALA A 157 -13.77 -2.00 -21.59
CA ALA A 157 -12.75 -2.69 -20.80
C ALA A 157 -12.68 -2.18 -19.35
N ILE A 158 -12.63 -0.86 -19.12
CA ILE A 158 -12.58 -0.33 -17.75
C ILE A 158 -13.89 -0.58 -16.99
N SER A 159 -15.02 -0.69 -17.70
CA SER A 159 -16.33 -1.03 -17.10
C SER A 159 -16.32 -2.39 -16.40
N THR A 160 -15.42 -3.30 -16.77
CA THR A 160 -15.33 -4.62 -16.12
C THR A 160 -14.42 -4.63 -14.90
N PHE A 161 -13.69 -3.54 -14.59
CA PHE A 161 -12.78 -3.52 -13.43
C PHE A 161 -13.52 -3.83 -12.12
N GLY A 162 -14.79 -3.42 -12.01
CA GLY A 162 -15.65 -3.74 -10.88
C GLY A 162 -15.85 -5.24 -10.62
N SER A 163 -15.52 -6.13 -11.56
CA SER A 163 -15.59 -7.59 -11.36
C SER A 163 -14.66 -8.08 -10.24
N ALA A 164 -13.66 -7.28 -9.87
CA ALA A 164 -12.73 -7.60 -8.79
C ALA A 164 -13.26 -7.21 -7.39
N LEU A 165 -14.35 -6.44 -7.31
CA LEU A 165 -14.99 -6.10 -6.04
C LEU A 165 -15.62 -7.34 -5.41
N LYS A 166 -15.35 -7.55 -4.12
CA LYS A 166 -15.89 -8.68 -3.35
C LYS A 166 -17.29 -8.41 -2.82
N THR A 167 -17.73 -7.15 -2.88
CA THR A 167 -19.06 -6.68 -2.49
C THR A 167 -19.33 -5.35 -3.19
N THR A 168 -20.60 -5.04 -3.43
CA THR A 168 -21.05 -3.72 -3.90
C THR A 168 -21.54 -2.82 -2.76
N SER A 169 -21.66 -3.35 -1.53
CA SER A 169 -22.00 -2.54 -0.34
C SER A 169 -20.89 -1.58 0.07
N CYS A 170 -21.16 -0.68 1.03
CA CYS A 170 -20.20 0.27 1.61
C CYS A 170 -18.97 -0.40 2.24
N GLU A 171 -19.07 -1.69 2.59
CA GLU A 171 -17.96 -2.51 3.08
C GLU A 171 -16.80 -2.57 2.08
N ARG A 172 -17.02 -2.31 0.77
CA ARG A 172 -15.95 -2.21 -0.23
C ARG A 172 -14.92 -1.10 0.07
N SER A 173 -15.20 -0.20 1.01
CA SER A 173 -14.20 0.71 1.58
C SER A 173 -13.08 -0.01 2.35
N LEU A 174 -13.24 -1.28 2.74
CA LEU A 174 -12.14 -2.10 3.27
C LEU A 174 -11.22 -2.57 2.13
N PRO A 175 -9.88 -2.36 2.20
CA PRO A 175 -8.95 -2.75 1.14
C PRO A 175 -9.06 -4.22 0.72
N SER A 176 -9.21 -5.14 1.67
CA SER A 176 -9.32 -6.57 1.34
C SER A 176 -10.62 -6.95 0.61
N LEU A 177 -11.59 -6.04 0.46
CA LEU A 177 -12.82 -6.26 -0.32
C LEU A 177 -12.71 -5.71 -1.75
N ARG A 178 -11.54 -5.15 -2.12
CA ARG A 178 -11.23 -4.59 -3.43
C ARG A 178 -10.09 -5.40 -4.05
N GLY A 179 -10.43 -6.46 -4.79
CA GLY A 179 -9.42 -7.26 -5.47
C GLY A 179 -8.74 -6.51 -6.61
N HIS A 180 -7.65 -7.06 -7.14
CA HIS A 180 -6.96 -6.48 -8.28
C HIS A 180 -7.84 -6.51 -9.54
N PRO A 181 -8.00 -5.39 -10.26
CA PRO A 181 -8.73 -5.36 -11.52
C PRO A 181 -8.14 -6.35 -12.55
N PRO A 182 -8.94 -6.87 -13.50
CA PRO A 182 -8.42 -7.71 -14.56
C PRO A 182 -7.32 -7.02 -15.37
N ALA A 183 -6.35 -7.79 -15.87
CA ALA A 183 -5.30 -7.27 -16.71
C ALA A 183 -5.88 -6.82 -18.06
N ILE A 184 -5.24 -5.85 -18.68
CA ILE A 184 -5.57 -5.40 -20.04
C ILE A 184 -4.41 -5.77 -20.95
N GLU A 185 -4.73 -6.27 -22.14
CA GLU A 185 -3.82 -6.46 -23.26
C GLU A 185 -4.37 -5.72 -24.47
N LEU A 186 -3.52 -4.97 -25.17
CA LEU A 186 -3.88 -4.33 -26.42
C LEU A 186 -3.90 -5.34 -27.57
N GLY A 187 -5.01 -5.35 -28.32
CA GLY A 187 -5.21 -6.26 -29.45
C GLY A 187 -6.01 -5.64 -30.59
N ASP A 188 -6.41 -6.48 -31.54
CA ASP A 188 -7.14 -6.08 -32.75
C ASP A 188 -8.67 -6.11 -32.58
N ARG A 189 -9.17 -6.62 -31.44
CA ARG A 189 -10.58 -6.73 -31.12
C ARG A 189 -10.82 -6.70 -29.61
N PHE A 190 -11.99 -6.21 -29.23
CA PHE A 190 -12.47 -6.31 -27.86
C PHE A 190 -12.91 -7.73 -27.50
N TYR A 191 -12.43 -8.25 -26.37
CA TYR A 191 -12.80 -9.57 -25.83
C TYR A 191 -12.69 -9.60 -24.31
N VAL A 192 -13.79 -9.99 -23.65
CA VAL A 192 -13.87 -10.21 -22.20
C VAL A 192 -14.09 -11.70 -21.95
N PRO A 193 -13.21 -12.39 -21.19
CA PRO A 193 -13.44 -13.76 -20.75
C PRO A 193 -14.73 -13.92 -19.95
N ASP A 194 -15.45 -15.04 -20.12
CA ASP A 194 -16.69 -15.37 -19.38
C ASP A 194 -16.54 -15.33 -17.85
N SER A 195 -15.32 -15.51 -17.34
CA SER A 195 -15.02 -15.41 -15.90
C SER A 195 -15.03 -13.99 -15.35
N ILE A 196 -15.07 -12.97 -16.21
CA ILE A 196 -15.07 -11.57 -15.82
C ILE A 196 -16.47 -11.02 -16.08
N THR A 197 -17.17 -10.67 -15.00
CA THR A 197 -18.53 -10.14 -15.07
C THR A 197 -18.60 -8.84 -14.30
N ARG A 198 -19.07 -7.78 -14.97
CA ARG A 198 -19.31 -6.49 -14.33
C ARG A 198 -20.48 -6.61 -13.34
N PRO A 199 -20.38 -6.05 -12.12
CA PRO A 199 -21.51 -5.99 -11.19
C PRO A 199 -22.61 -5.05 -11.70
N GLU A 200 -23.87 -5.40 -11.43
CA GLU A 200 -25.02 -4.53 -11.71
C GLU A 200 -25.23 -3.56 -10.54
N THR A 201 -24.58 -2.40 -10.61
CA THR A 201 -24.54 -1.42 -9.51
C THR A 201 -25.58 -0.31 -9.62
N GLY A 202 -26.29 -0.23 -10.75
CA GLY A 202 -27.22 0.86 -11.03
C GLY A 202 -26.52 2.21 -11.28
N VAL A 203 -25.21 2.22 -11.54
CA VAL A 203 -24.42 3.43 -11.77
C VAL A 203 -23.78 3.39 -13.16
N ARG A 204 -24.00 4.45 -13.94
CA ARG A 204 -23.38 4.67 -15.24
C ARG A 204 -22.64 6.00 -15.27
N ILE A 205 -21.43 5.99 -15.81
CA ILE A 205 -20.60 7.16 -16.07
C ILE A 205 -20.57 7.37 -17.59
N GLU A 206 -21.07 8.51 -18.03
CA GLU A 206 -21.02 8.91 -19.44
C GLU A 206 -19.86 9.90 -19.61
N ILE A 207 -19.01 9.68 -20.61
CA ILE A 207 -17.86 10.56 -20.90
C ILE A 207 -17.72 10.80 -22.41
N PRO A 208 -17.23 11.98 -22.83
CA PRO A 208 -16.83 12.22 -24.21
C PRO A 208 -15.82 11.21 -24.73
N ASP A 209 -15.84 11.01 -26.05
CA ASP A 209 -14.90 10.21 -26.84
C ASP A 209 -13.48 10.78 -26.79
N ARG A 210 -12.81 10.59 -25.64
CA ARG A 210 -11.47 11.11 -25.34
C ARG A 210 -10.75 10.17 -24.37
N GLU A 211 -9.65 9.56 -24.81
CA GLU A 211 -8.80 8.64 -24.03
C GLU A 211 -8.41 9.21 -22.65
N ALA A 212 -8.02 10.49 -22.60
CA ALA A 212 -7.66 11.14 -21.34
C ALA A 212 -8.80 11.12 -20.29
N LEU A 213 -10.06 11.20 -20.70
CA LEU A 213 -11.19 11.13 -19.76
C LEU A 213 -11.42 9.69 -19.29
N ILE A 214 -11.19 8.70 -20.15
CA ILE A 214 -11.25 7.27 -19.81
C ILE A 214 -10.20 6.94 -18.74
N TYR A 215 -8.97 7.44 -18.91
CA TYR A 215 -7.90 7.24 -17.93
C TYR A 215 -8.22 7.90 -16.59
N ALA A 216 -8.67 9.16 -16.63
CA ALA A 216 -8.99 9.89 -15.41
C ALA A 216 -10.14 9.26 -14.63
N VAL A 217 -11.15 8.70 -15.30
CA VAL A 217 -12.33 8.10 -14.65
C VAL A 217 -12.12 6.67 -14.16
N SER A 218 -11.08 5.97 -14.61
CA SER A 218 -10.90 4.54 -14.34
C SER A 218 -10.88 4.16 -12.85
N PRO A 219 -10.26 4.93 -11.91
CA PRO A 219 -10.29 4.58 -10.50
C PRO A 219 -11.69 4.71 -9.89
N LEU A 220 -12.44 5.73 -10.30
CA LEU A 220 -13.83 5.93 -9.87
C LEU A 220 -14.75 4.85 -10.44
N ALA A 221 -14.62 4.54 -11.73
CA ALA A 221 -15.39 3.48 -12.38
C ALA A 221 -15.18 2.13 -11.71
N TYR A 222 -13.94 1.80 -11.37
CA TYR A 222 -13.61 0.61 -10.61
C TYR A 222 -14.26 0.60 -9.22
N TYR A 223 -14.08 1.66 -8.44
CA TYR A 223 -14.58 1.72 -7.06
C TYR A 223 -16.12 1.66 -6.99
N LEU A 224 -16.81 2.23 -7.98
CA LEU A 224 -18.26 2.18 -8.09
C LEU A 224 -18.78 0.91 -8.77
N GLY A 225 -17.90 0.11 -9.38
CA GLY A 225 -18.31 -0.96 -10.30
C GLY A 225 -19.23 -0.44 -11.42
N ALA A 226 -18.99 0.77 -11.90
CA ALA A 226 -19.89 1.48 -12.81
C ALA A 226 -19.67 1.09 -14.27
N GLU A 227 -20.73 1.20 -15.07
CA GLU A 227 -20.61 1.21 -16.53
C GLU A 227 -19.96 2.52 -16.98
N VAL A 228 -18.99 2.45 -17.89
CA VAL A 228 -18.48 3.63 -18.59
C VAL A 228 -18.91 3.55 -20.04
N VAL A 229 -19.61 4.58 -20.50
CA VAL A 229 -20.10 4.67 -21.89
C VAL A 229 -19.71 5.99 -22.52
N ILE A 230 -19.56 5.98 -23.83
CA ILE A 230 -19.30 7.19 -24.61
C ILE A 230 -20.59 8.01 -24.74
N GLY A 231 -20.52 9.29 -24.41
CA GLY A 231 -21.64 10.24 -24.45
C GLY A 231 -21.16 11.67 -24.69
N GLU A 232 -22.08 12.61 -24.95
CA GLU A 232 -21.69 13.98 -25.32
C GLU A 232 -21.12 14.81 -24.15
N LEU A 233 -21.64 14.59 -22.94
CA LEU A 233 -21.30 15.38 -21.75
C LEU A 233 -20.84 14.46 -20.62
N PRO A 234 -19.78 14.83 -19.88
CA PRO A 234 -19.29 14.02 -18.78
C PRO A 234 -20.24 14.09 -17.57
N ARG A 235 -20.78 12.95 -17.14
CA ARG A 235 -21.74 12.87 -16.02
C ARG A 235 -21.86 11.48 -15.42
N ILE A 236 -22.37 11.40 -14.20
CA ILE A 236 -22.94 10.17 -13.62
C ILE A 236 -24.44 10.18 -13.80
N VAL A 237 -24.99 9.01 -14.10
CA VAL A 237 -26.43 8.71 -14.13
C VAL A 237 -26.67 7.49 -13.25
N THR A 238 -27.53 7.64 -12.25
CA THR A 238 -27.98 6.53 -11.41
C THR A 238 -29.23 5.87 -11.98
N GLU A 239 -29.57 4.67 -11.51
CA GLU A 239 -30.76 3.92 -11.94
C GLU A 239 -32.07 4.70 -11.69
N ASN A 240 -32.13 5.49 -10.61
CA ASN A 240 -33.29 6.34 -10.31
C ASN A 240 -33.33 7.63 -11.14
N GLY A 241 -32.31 7.86 -12.00
CA GLY A 241 -32.25 8.99 -12.92
C GLY A 241 -31.63 10.26 -12.35
N VAL A 242 -30.94 10.19 -11.20
CA VAL A 242 -30.16 11.32 -10.69
C VAL A 242 -28.96 11.55 -11.60
N ILE A 243 -28.69 12.83 -11.89
CA ILE A 243 -27.63 13.25 -12.80
C ILE A 243 -26.66 14.17 -12.07
N TYR A 244 -25.40 13.74 -11.96
CA TYR A 244 -24.30 14.58 -11.50
C TYR A 244 -23.40 14.93 -12.68
N ARG A 245 -23.17 16.22 -12.95
CA ARG A 245 -22.37 16.68 -14.08
C ARG A 245 -20.95 16.99 -13.64
N PHE A 246 -19.98 16.52 -14.41
CA PHE A 246 -18.60 16.93 -14.28
C PHE A 246 -18.31 18.15 -15.15
N ASP A 247 -17.26 18.89 -14.79
CA ASP A 247 -16.70 19.94 -15.63
C ASP A 247 -16.25 19.39 -16.99
N HIS A 248 -16.35 20.20 -18.04
CA HIS A 248 -16.05 19.78 -19.41
C HIS A 248 -14.56 19.90 -19.79
N SER A 249 -13.82 20.75 -19.06
CA SER A 249 -12.38 20.85 -19.22
C SER A 249 -11.70 19.62 -18.61
N LEU A 250 -10.58 19.17 -19.19
CA LEU A 250 -9.87 18.00 -18.67
C LEU A 250 -9.43 18.21 -17.21
N ARG A 251 -8.95 19.42 -16.88
CA ARG A 251 -8.50 19.75 -15.53
C ARG A 251 -9.65 19.76 -14.53
N GLY A 252 -10.79 20.35 -14.90
CA GLY A 252 -12.00 20.34 -14.07
C GLY A 252 -12.51 18.92 -13.87
N PHE A 253 -12.66 18.15 -14.94
CA PHE A 253 -13.08 16.76 -14.90
C PHE A 253 -12.21 15.90 -13.98
N GLN A 254 -10.89 15.98 -14.12
CA GLN A 254 -9.95 15.27 -13.24
C GLN A 254 -10.21 15.63 -11.77
N ASN A 255 -10.34 16.92 -11.45
CA ASN A 255 -10.56 17.36 -10.08
C ASN A 255 -11.92 16.90 -9.53
N ASP A 256 -12.98 16.90 -10.34
CA ASP A 256 -14.30 16.45 -9.91
C ASP A 256 -14.35 14.94 -9.69
N VAL A 257 -13.71 14.16 -10.56
CA VAL A 257 -13.58 12.69 -10.39
C VAL A 257 -12.80 12.35 -9.12
N GLU A 258 -11.69 13.04 -8.88
CA GLU A 258 -10.87 12.86 -7.67
C GLU A 258 -11.64 13.20 -6.39
N ARG A 259 -12.38 14.32 -6.39
CA ARG A 259 -13.25 14.72 -5.27
C ARG A 259 -14.34 13.69 -5.03
N LEU A 260 -15.01 13.23 -6.08
CA LEU A 260 -16.09 12.27 -5.94
C LEU A 260 -15.58 10.92 -5.44
N LEU A 261 -14.44 10.43 -5.93
CA LEU A 261 -13.85 9.19 -5.43
C LEU A 261 -13.51 9.28 -3.94
N LYS A 262 -12.93 10.40 -3.50
CA LYS A 262 -12.69 10.69 -2.08
C LYS A 262 -13.99 10.65 -1.27
N GLN A 263 -15.00 11.35 -1.75
CA GLN A 263 -16.28 11.51 -1.07
C GLN A 263 -17.02 10.18 -0.89
N VAL A 264 -17.15 9.39 -1.96
CA VAL A 264 -17.83 8.09 -1.88
C VAL A 264 -17.06 7.15 -0.95
N LEU A 265 -15.73 7.07 -1.07
CA LEU A 265 -14.94 6.20 -0.19
C LEU A 265 -15.04 6.61 1.27
N PHE A 266 -15.00 7.91 1.55
CA PHE A 266 -15.15 8.46 2.89
C PHE A 266 -16.49 8.11 3.52
N PHE A 267 -17.60 8.32 2.80
CA PHE A 267 -18.92 7.97 3.32
C PHE A 267 -19.10 6.47 3.49
N ASP A 268 -18.56 5.66 2.59
CA ASP A 268 -18.57 4.20 2.75
C ASP A 268 -17.81 3.76 4.00
N CYS A 269 -16.69 4.40 4.35
CA CYS A 269 -15.96 4.16 5.59
C CYS A 269 -16.78 4.49 6.84
N ILE A 270 -17.59 5.56 6.77
CA ILE A 270 -18.49 5.95 7.88
C ILE A 270 -19.64 4.97 8.01
N ILE A 271 -20.33 4.68 6.90
CA ILE A 271 -21.55 3.88 6.91
C ILE A 271 -21.24 2.42 7.28
N ARG A 272 -20.10 1.86 6.86
CA ARG A 272 -19.72 0.49 7.26
C ARG A 272 -19.59 0.29 8.78
N THR A 273 -19.45 1.37 9.57
CA THR A 273 -19.39 1.26 11.04
C THR A 273 -20.71 0.80 11.67
N GLU A 274 -21.82 0.86 10.94
CA GLU A 274 -23.10 0.25 11.32
C GLU A 274 -23.12 -1.28 11.12
N GLY A 275 -22.20 -1.77 10.29
CA GLY A 275 -22.19 -3.12 9.75
C GLY A 275 -21.30 -4.11 10.49
N ARG A 276 -20.41 -4.75 9.72
CA ARG A 276 -19.59 -5.89 10.18
C ARG A 276 -18.64 -5.54 11.31
N TYR A 277 -18.13 -4.31 11.29
CA TYR A 277 -17.13 -3.82 12.23
C TYR A 277 -17.66 -2.57 12.92
N LYS A 278 -18.35 -2.77 14.05
CA LYS A 278 -18.83 -1.69 14.91
C LYS A 278 -17.67 -1.12 15.70
N ILE A 279 -17.06 -0.07 15.14
CA ILE A 279 -15.93 0.65 15.72
C ILE A 279 -16.35 2.08 16.00
N ASP A 280 -15.81 2.66 17.09
CA ASP A 280 -15.92 4.09 17.32
C ASP A 280 -14.94 4.82 16.41
N LEU A 281 -15.45 5.34 15.29
CA LEU A 281 -14.68 6.04 14.28
C LEU A 281 -14.71 7.55 14.53
N HIS A 282 -13.54 8.16 14.64
CA HIS A 282 -13.40 9.59 14.87
C HIS A 282 -14.12 10.43 13.81
N GLU A 283 -13.89 10.13 12.53
CA GLU A 283 -14.43 10.88 11.40
C GLU A 283 -15.96 10.86 11.38
N ARG A 284 -16.56 9.72 11.75
CA ARG A 284 -18.01 9.60 11.92
C ARG A 284 -18.50 10.57 12.99
N THR A 285 -17.90 10.53 14.18
CA THR A 285 -18.27 11.39 15.32
C THR A 285 -18.24 12.87 14.95
N VAL A 286 -17.26 13.28 14.15
CA VAL A 286 -17.08 14.68 13.74
C VAL A 286 -18.10 15.12 12.69
N VAL A 287 -18.47 14.24 11.76
CA VAL A 287 -19.25 14.62 10.58
C VAL A 287 -20.75 14.31 10.70
N GLU A 288 -21.17 13.37 11.56
CA GLU A 288 -22.55 12.88 11.65
C GLU A 288 -23.57 14.02 11.80
N SER A 289 -23.28 15.01 12.65
CA SER A 289 -24.14 16.19 12.85
C SER A 289 -24.27 17.13 11.64
N ARG A 290 -23.42 16.97 10.62
CA ARG A 290 -23.39 17.76 9.39
C ARG A 290 -24.18 17.10 8.26
N LEU A 291 -24.55 15.83 8.40
CA LEU A 291 -25.13 15.04 7.31
C LEU A 291 -26.63 15.29 7.16
N PRO A 292 -27.16 15.34 5.92
CA PRO A 292 -28.58 15.49 5.66
C PRO A 292 -29.36 14.16 5.76
N PHE A 293 -28.68 13.05 6.06
CA PHE A 293 -29.22 11.71 6.14
C PHE A 293 -28.77 10.99 7.42
N GLU A 294 -29.55 10.00 7.85
CA GLU A 294 -29.17 9.11 8.94
C GLU A 294 -28.24 8.01 8.43
N ILE A 295 -27.11 7.80 9.09
CA ILE A 295 -26.08 6.83 8.68
C ILE A 295 -26.64 5.40 8.64
N THR A 296 -27.44 5.03 9.65
CA THR A 296 -28.06 3.71 9.76
C THR A 296 -29.02 3.40 8.61
N ASP A 297 -29.74 4.39 8.09
CA ASP A 297 -30.71 4.19 7.00
C ASP A 297 -30.01 3.84 5.67
N LEU A 298 -28.74 4.22 5.51
CA LEU A 298 -27.98 3.97 4.28
C LEU A 298 -27.21 2.66 4.27
N TYR A 299 -27.00 2.00 5.41
CA TYR A 299 -26.16 0.81 5.47
C TYR A 299 -26.62 -0.31 4.53
N ASP A 300 -27.92 -0.60 4.52
CA ASP A 300 -28.52 -1.63 3.66
C ASP A 300 -29.06 -1.08 2.33
N ALA A 301 -28.90 0.22 2.07
CA ALA A 301 -29.37 0.85 0.84
C ALA A 301 -28.53 0.40 -0.38
N PRO A 302 -29.13 0.24 -1.57
CA PRO A 302 -28.38 0.01 -2.80
C PRO A 302 -27.32 1.10 -3.06
N LEU A 303 -26.23 0.73 -3.74
CA LEU A 303 -25.14 1.65 -4.05
C LEU A 303 -25.60 2.92 -4.79
N SER A 304 -26.52 2.79 -5.74
CA SER A 304 -27.09 3.94 -6.45
C SER A 304 -27.76 4.94 -5.50
N GLU A 305 -28.56 4.46 -4.55
CA GLU A 305 -29.23 5.29 -3.54
C GLU A 305 -28.24 5.93 -2.55
N GLN A 306 -27.21 5.18 -2.13
CA GLN A 306 -26.12 5.72 -1.31
C GLN A 306 -25.42 6.89 -2.02
N ILE A 307 -25.03 6.71 -3.29
CA ILE A 307 -24.36 7.76 -4.08
C ILE A 307 -25.26 8.99 -4.23
N GLU A 308 -26.56 8.81 -4.45
CA GLU A 308 -27.51 9.93 -4.53
C GLU A 308 -27.47 10.79 -3.26
N GLN A 309 -27.50 10.17 -2.09
CA GLN A 309 -27.38 10.90 -0.82
C GLN A 309 -26.00 11.52 -0.63
N TYR A 310 -24.93 10.83 -1.06
CA TYR A 310 -23.57 11.38 -0.96
C TYR A 310 -23.43 12.64 -1.79
N LEU A 311 -24.00 12.68 -2.99
CA LEU A 311 -23.92 13.81 -3.93
C LEU A 311 -24.67 15.06 -3.45
N ASP A 312 -25.63 14.90 -2.53
CA ASP A 312 -26.34 16.02 -1.90
C ASP A 312 -25.49 16.72 -0.81
N VAL A 313 -24.38 16.11 -0.40
CA VAL A 313 -23.43 16.72 0.56
C VAL A 313 -22.36 17.50 -0.21
N PRO A 314 -22.20 18.82 0.03
CA PRO A 314 -21.08 19.58 -0.51
C PRO A 314 -19.74 19.03 -0.01
N PHE A 315 -18.77 18.82 -0.92
CA PHE A 315 -17.45 18.29 -0.56
C PHE A 315 -16.73 19.18 0.47
N GLU A 316 -16.96 20.49 0.39
CA GLU A 316 -16.42 21.51 1.28
C GLU A 316 -16.87 21.36 2.75
N ASP A 317 -17.98 20.65 3.00
CA ASP A 317 -18.50 20.41 4.37
C ASP A 317 -17.80 19.23 5.07
N ILE A 318 -17.04 18.42 4.32
CA ILE A 318 -16.35 17.22 4.80
C ILE A 318 -14.84 17.24 4.56
N VAL A 319 -14.32 18.15 3.74
CA VAL A 319 -12.91 18.13 3.29
C VAL A 319 -11.89 18.21 4.44
N ASP A 320 -12.27 18.76 5.60
CA ASP A 320 -11.44 18.84 6.81
C ASP A 320 -11.21 17.49 7.48
N VAL A 321 -12.07 16.50 7.23
CA VAL A 321 -12.00 15.15 7.83
C VAL A 321 -11.75 14.04 6.81
N VAL A 322 -11.72 14.36 5.52
CA VAL A 322 -11.38 13.41 4.45
C VAL A 322 -9.87 13.13 4.48
N PRO A 323 -9.43 11.86 4.55
CA PRO A 323 -8.01 11.51 4.52
C PRO A 323 -7.28 12.03 3.29
N GLN A 324 -5.99 12.32 3.43
CA GLN A 324 -5.15 12.66 2.30
C GLN A 324 -4.99 11.45 1.39
N TRP A 325 -5.15 11.66 0.08
CA TRP A 325 -5.08 10.56 -0.87
C TRP A 325 -3.63 10.06 -1.04
N PRO A 326 -3.41 8.75 -1.14
CA PRO A 326 -2.06 8.20 -1.15
C PRO A 326 -1.26 8.62 -2.39
N LEU A 327 -1.84 8.51 -3.60
CA LEU A 327 -1.05 8.63 -4.83
C LEU A 327 -1.77 9.33 -5.97
N THR A 328 -1.09 10.31 -6.58
CA THR A 328 -1.38 10.79 -7.94
C THR A 328 -0.38 10.20 -8.94
N THR A 329 -0.86 9.43 -9.91
CA THR A 329 -0.06 8.97 -11.04
C THR A 329 -0.36 9.83 -12.26
N HIS A 330 0.62 10.64 -12.65
CA HIS A 330 0.60 11.35 -13.92
C HIS A 330 0.95 10.40 -15.05
N VAL A 331 0.17 10.42 -16.13
CA VAL A 331 0.36 9.53 -17.27
C VAL A 331 0.45 10.33 -18.57
N THR A 332 1.17 9.80 -19.54
CA THR A 332 1.07 10.32 -20.91
C THR A 332 -0.30 9.93 -21.51
N PRO A 333 -0.95 10.78 -22.31
CA PRO A 333 -2.26 10.47 -22.89
C PRO A 333 -2.12 9.68 -24.20
N ASP A 334 -1.63 8.45 -24.13
CA ASP A 334 -1.64 7.52 -25.27
C ASP A 334 -2.08 6.11 -24.86
N ALA A 335 -2.39 5.26 -25.84
CA ALA A 335 -2.92 3.92 -25.64
C ALA A 335 -1.96 2.99 -24.87
N SER A 336 -0.64 3.27 -24.87
CA SER A 336 0.35 2.39 -24.25
C SER A 336 0.22 2.32 -22.72
N ILE A 337 -0.63 3.15 -22.12
CA ILE A 337 -0.90 3.20 -20.68
C ILE A 337 -2.02 2.22 -20.28
N LEU A 338 -2.86 1.78 -21.22
CA LEU A 338 -4.04 0.95 -20.96
C LEU A 338 -3.69 -0.33 -20.20
N GLU A 339 -2.62 -1.01 -20.59
CA GLU A 339 -2.17 -2.26 -19.97
C GLU A 339 -1.72 -2.07 -18.51
N GLN A 340 -1.37 -0.84 -18.11
CA GLN A 340 -0.90 -0.49 -16.77
C GLN A 340 -2.03 0.05 -15.89
N LEU A 341 -3.15 0.48 -16.45
CA LEU A 341 -4.30 1.00 -15.68
C LEU A 341 -4.78 0.05 -14.57
N PRO A 342 -4.90 -1.28 -14.77
CA PRO A 342 -5.32 -2.20 -13.71
C PRO A 342 -4.48 -2.07 -12.44
N TYR A 343 -3.16 -1.91 -12.60
CA TYR A 343 -2.21 -1.79 -11.48
C TYR A 343 -2.33 -0.44 -10.77
N LEU A 344 -2.52 0.65 -11.52
CA LEU A 344 -2.72 1.99 -10.94
C LEU A 344 -4.05 2.06 -10.17
N VAL A 345 -5.09 1.48 -10.75
CA VAL A 345 -6.44 1.42 -10.18
C VAL A 345 -6.50 0.51 -8.95
N ASN A 346 -5.69 -0.55 -8.88
CA ASN A 346 -5.58 -1.39 -7.70
C ASN A 346 -5.17 -0.58 -6.45
N TYR A 347 -4.29 0.40 -6.61
CA TYR A 347 -3.91 1.35 -5.55
C TYR A 347 -4.91 2.50 -5.35
N LEU A 348 -6.01 2.51 -6.10
CA LEU A 348 -6.91 3.66 -6.24
C LEU A 348 -6.15 4.96 -6.55
N SER A 349 -5.05 4.88 -7.29
CA SER A 349 -4.29 6.07 -7.66
C SER A 349 -5.12 6.99 -8.53
N PHE A 350 -5.04 8.30 -8.30
CA PHE A 350 -5.57 9.25 -9.27
C PHE A 350 -4.76 9.19 -10.55
N VAL A 351 -5.40 8.89 -11.67
CA VAL A 351 -4.76 8.80 -12.98
C VAL A 351 -4.92 10.14 -13.68
N ARG A 352 -3.84 10.92 -13.76
CA ARG A 352 -3.85 12.28 -14.34
C ARG A 352 -3.11 12.33 -15.67
N PRO A 353 -3.82 12.22 -16.81
CA PRO A 353 -3.26 12.55 -18.11
C PRO A 353 -2.60 13.93 -18.08
N THR A 354 -1.31 13.96 -18.39
CA THR A 354 -0.46 15.15 -18.32
C THR A 354 0.37 15.23 -19.59
N VAL A 355 0.36 16.40 -20.20
CA VAL A 355 1.16 16.70 -21.40
C VAL A 355 2.38 17.50 -20.96
N PRO A 356 3.58 17.24 -21.52
CA PRO A 356 4.75 18.03 -21.23
C PRO A 356 4.54 19.52 -21.51
N ALA A 357 5.18 20.33 -20.68
CA ALA A 357 5.47 21.73 -20.90
C ALA A 357 5.94 21.99 -22.34
N SER A 358 5.13 22.69 -23.15
CA SER A 358 5.45 23.01 -24.55
C SER A 358 5.67 24.50 -24.79
N SER A 359 5.42 25.36 -23.79
CA SER A 359 5.65 26.80 -23.90
C SER A 359 7.02 27.23 -23.39
N THR A 360 7.54 28.35 -23.89
CA THR A 360 8.83 28.90 -23.46
C THR A 360 8.86 29.25 -21.96
N ASN A 361 7.74 29.67 -21.37
CA ASN A 361 7.65 29.93 -19.94
C ASN A 361 7.74 28.65 -19.12
N ASP A 362 7.14 27.57 -19.60
CA ASP A 362 7.20 26.27 -18.93
C ASP A 362 8.62 25.69 -18.99
N GLN A 363 9.34 25.88 -20.11
CA GLN A 363 10.75 25.49 -20.22
C GLN A 363 11.66 26.27 -19.27
N VAL A 364 11.40 27.57 -19.06
CA VAL A 364 12.13 28.37 -18.06
C VAL A 364 11.83 27.88 -16.64
N GLY A 365 10.56 27.53 -16.34
CA GLY A 365 10.17 26.93 -15.07
C GLY A 365 10.87 25.59 -14.81
N LEU A 366 10.85 24.70 -15.80
CA LEU A 366 11.55 23.42 -15.76
C LEU A 366 13.05 23.61 -15.52
N GLN A 367 13.70 24.55 -16.20
CA GLN A 367 15.13 24.83 -15.97
C GLN A 367 15.39 25.31 -14.54
N GLN A 368 14.54 26.17 -13.97
CA GLN A 368 14.69 26.64 -12.59
C GLN A 368 14.51 25.50 -11.57
N GLU A 369 13.59 24.59 -11.81
CA GLU A 369 13.40 23.40 -10.98
C GLU A 369 14.53 22.40 -11.12
N MET A 370 15.02 22.17 -12.33
CA MET A 370 16.21 21.36 -12.59
C MET A 370 17.43 21.95 -11.88
N ASP A 371 17.65 23.27 -11.99
CA ASP A 371 18.72 23.95 -11.27
C ASP A 371 18.54 23.80 -9.76
N ALA A 372 17.28 23.81 -9.26
CA ALA A 372 17.01 23.60 -7.85
C ALA A 372 17.26 22.17 -7.37
N PHE A 373 16.96 21.20 -8.22
CA PHE A 373 17.12 19.77 -8.01
C PHE A 373 18.61 19.35 -8.07
N MET A 374 19.36 19.90 -9.03
CA MET A 374 20.75 19.53 -9.33
C MET A 374 21.79 20.36 -8.56
N ARG A 375 21.41 21.14 -7.54
CA ARG A 375 22.31 22.00 -6.74
C ARG A 375 23.22 21.17 -5.81
N GLY A 376 24.14 20.41 -6.41
CA GLY A 376 25.33 19.80 -5.80
C GLY A 376 26.52 20.05 -6.74
N GLU A 377 27.45 20.90 -6.32
CA GLU A 377 28.76 21.27 -6.91
C GLU A 377 29.08 20.95 -8.39
N THR A 378 28.35 21.44 -9.40
CA THR A 378 28.99 21.99 -10.62
C THR A 378 28.01 22.85 -11.42
N GLN A 379 28.40 24.09 -11.75
CA GLN A 379 27.71 24.87 -12.77
C GLN A 379 27.89 24.19 -14.15
N LEU A 380 26.89 23.43 -14.59
CA LEU A 380 26.81 22.97 -15.98
C LEU A 380 26.70 24.20 -16.90
N ARG A 381 27.52 24.22 -17.97
CA ARG A 381 27.53 25.31 -18.95
C ARG A 381 26.23 25.29 -19.77
N SER A 382 25.73 26.49 -20.08
CA SER A 382 24.42 26.78 -20.67
C SER A 382 24.05 26.12 -22.01
N ALA A 383 24.94 25.35 -22.64
CA ALA A 383 24.63 24.60 -23.88
C ALA A 383 24.25 23.12 -23.61
N GLU A 384 24.77 22.51 -22.55
CA GLU A 384 24.40 21.14 -22.15
C GLU A 384 23.07 21.10 -21.38
N SER A 385 22.71 22.18 -20.67
CA SER A 385 21.45 22.23 -19.91
C SER A 385 20.20 22.27 -20.82
N PHE A 386 20.30 22.81 -22.04
CA PHE A 386 19.22 22.79 -23.03
C PHE A 386 19.00 21.41 -23.67
N ALA A 387 20.02 20.55 -23.73
CA ALA A 387 19.88 19.18 -24.24
C ALA A 387 19.31 18.22 -23.16
N LEU A 388 19.51 18.55 -21.88
CA LEU A 388 18.95 17.79 -20.75
C LEU A 388 17.46 18.08 -20.55
N THR A 389 16.97 19.28 -20.89
CA THR A 389 15.56 19.67 -20.71
C THR A 389 14.59 18.79 -21.51
N ASP A 390 15.02 18.19 -22.63
CA ASP A 390 14.20 17.27 -23.43
C ASP A 390 14.00 15.88 -22.77
N ARG A 391 14.77 15.55 -21.72
CA ARG A 391 14.66 14.27 -20.97
C ARG A 391 13.79 14.36 -19.71
N TYR A 392 13.60 15.54 -19.13
CA TYR A 392 12.93 15.71 -17.83
C TYR A 392 11.52 16.28 -17.96
N ILE A 393 10.68 16.04 -16.94
CA ILE A 393 9.34 16.60 -16.82
C ILE A 393 9.09 17.11 -15.40
N THR A 394 8.48 18.29 -15.31
CA THR A 394 7.85 18.81 -14.09
C THR A 394 6.39 18.39 -14.08
N LEU A 395 5.94 17.88 -12.93
CA LEU A 395 4.54 17.51 -12.74
C LEU A 395 3.82 18.61 -11.96
N PRO A 396 2.55 18.89 -12.27
CA PRO A 396 1.72 19.74 -11.45
C PRO A 396 1.66 19.20 -10.01
N SER A 397 1.82 20.09 -9.02
CA SER A 397 1.59 19.72 -7.62
C SER A 397 0.13 19.37 -7.40
N THR A 398 -0.13 18.26 -6.71
CA THR A 398 -1.45 17.84 -6.25
C THR A 398 -1.41 17.53 -4.75
N PRO A 399 -2.53 17.69 -4.02
CA PRO A 399 -2.60 17.44 -2.57
C PRO A 399 -2.75 15.94 -2.29
N THR A 400 -1.75 15.15 -2.68
CA THR A 400 -1.61 13.72 -2.37
C THR A 400 -0.31 13.47 -1.64
N LEU A 401 -0.22 12.38 -0.87
CA LEU A 401 0.99 12.05 -0.13
C LEU A 401 2.17 11.84 -1.08
N GLU A 402 1.89 11.23 -2.24
CA GLU A 402 2.91 10.83 -3.18
C GLU A 402 2.51 11.10 -4.63
N HIS A 403 3.52 11.13 -5.51
CA HIS A 403 3.40 11.36 -6.94
C HIS A 403 4.18 10.32 -7.73
N ALA A 404 3.64 9.93 -8.87
CA ALA A 404 4.30 9.04 -9.83
C ALA A 404 4.13 9.55 -11.26
N TRP A 405 5.04 9.15 -12.14
CA TRP A 405 5.02 9.42 -13.57
C TRP A 405 5.13 8.12 -14.37
N LEU A 406 4.19 7.91 -15.28
CA LEU A 406 4.22 6.85 -16.28
C LEU A 406 4.20 7.46 -17.68
N GLY A 407 5.34 7.42 -18.33
CA GLY A 407 5.56 7.98 -19.67
C GLY A 407 7.05 8.04 -19.97
N PRO A 408 7.48 8.59 -21.13
CA PRO A 408 8.88 8.48 -21.57
C PRO A 408 9.85 9.36 -20.76
N TRP A 409 9.44 10.56 -20.34
CA TRP A 409 10.30 11.49 -19.60
C TRP A 409 10.64 11.04 -18.17
N ILE A 410 11.62 11.70 -17.57
CA ILE A 410 12.09 11.50 -16.20
C ILE A 410 11.49 12.58 -15.30
N PRO A 411 10.73 12.24 -14.26
CA PRO A 411 10.16 13.23 -13.35
C PRO A 411 11.21 13.78 -12.37
N LEU A 412 11.11 15.06 -11.99
CA LEU A 412 12.00 15.65 -10.99
C LEU A 412 11.58 15.41 -9.53
N GLN A 413 10.30 15.19 -9.23
CA GLN A 413 9.80 15.09 -7.84
C GLN A 413 8.75 14.00 -7.69
N ALA A 414 8.84 12.95 -8.51
CA ALA A 414 7.91 11.84 -8.48
C ALA A 414 8.63 10.52 -8.77
N ASN A 415 8.01 9.43 -8.37
CA ASN A 415 8.47 8.10 -8.76
C ASN A 415 8.38 7.92 -10.29
N LYS A 416 9.42 7.39 -10.92
CA LYS A 416 9.41 6.97 -12.32
C LYS A 416 8.90 5.54 -12.42
N LEU A 417 7.65 5.36 -12.84
CA LEU A 417 7.10 4.03 -13.11
C LEU A 417 7.71 3.44 -14.37
N ILE A 418 8.05 2.15 -14.31
CA ILE A 418 8.50 1.35 -15.45
C ILE A 418 7.54 0.17 -15.59
N PRO A 419 6.82 0.01 -16.73
CA PRO A 419 5.75 -0.98 -16.87
C PRO A 419 6.09 -2.41 -16.46
N VAL A 420 7.29 -2.90 -16.81
CA VAL A 420 7.73 -4.27 -16.51
C VAL A 420 7.81 -4.56 -15.00
N ALA A 421 8.02 -3.53 -14.17
CA ALA A 421 8.06 -3.67 -12.72
C ALA A 421 6.78 -4.29 -12.14
N PHE A 422 5.61 -3.97 -12.70
CA PHE A 422 4.34 -4.53 -12.24
C PHE A 422 4.27 -6.04 -12.48
N GLN A 423 4.81 -6.51 -13.61
CA GLN A 423 4.90 -7.93 -13.93
C GLN A 423 5.93 -8.64 -13.04
N ASN A 424 7.09 -8.02 -12.83
CA ASN A 424 8.12 -8.53 -11.93
C ASN A 424 7.56 -8.76 -10.53
N LYS A 425 6.78 -7.80 -10.02
CA LYS A 425 6.11 -7.90 -8.71
C LYS A 425 5.16 -9.09 -8.60
N LEU A 426 4.38 -9.37 -9.65
CA LEU A 426 3.47 -10.52 -9.67
C LEU A 426 4.21 -11.87 -9.73
N HIS A 427 5.42 -11.89 -10.28
CA HIS A 427 6.24 -13.10 -10.39
C HIS A 427 7.14 -13.34 -9.17
N ARG A 428 7.29 -12.34 -8.30
CA ARG A 428 8.04 -12.44 -7.05
C ARG A 428 7.52 -13.59 -6.19
N ARG A 429 8.44 -14.39 -5.65
CA ARG A 429 8.12 -15.32 -4.55
C ARG A 429 8.18 -14.54 -3.26
N GLN A 430 7.07 -14.44 -2.55
CA GLN A 430 7.11 -13.99 -1.16
C GLN A 430 7.59 -15.17 -0.31
N SER A 431 8.81 -15.09 0.21
CA SER A 431 9.26 -15.98 1.27
C SER A 431 8.45 -15.68 2.54
N THR A 432 8.15 -16.71 3.33
CA THR A 432 7.55 -16.57 4.66
C THR A 432 8.60 -16.56 5.77
N ASP A 433 9.88 -16.58 5.41
CA ASP A 433 11.02 -16.75 6.29
C ASP A 433 11.73 -15.39 6.56
N GLU A 434 13.01 -15.41 6.91
CA GLU A 434 13.87 -14.22 7.11
C GLU A 434 13.94 -13.35 5.84
N ILE A 435 14.18 -12.04 6.01
CA ILE A 435 14.30 -11.09 4.90
C ILE A 435 15.77 -10.97 4.51
N ASP A 436 16.09 -11.32 3.26
CA ASP A 436 17.46 -11.40 2.76
C ASP A 436 17.94 -10.03 2.26
N ILE A 437 18.96 -9.47 2.92
CA ILE A 437 19.59 -8.21 2.54
C ILE A 437 21.03 -8.43 2.09
N THR A 438 21.34 -8.08 0.85
CA THR A 438 22.71 -8.10 0.32
C THR A 438 23.26 -6.68 0.23
N VAL A 439 24.34 -6.39 0.96
CA VAL A 439 25.05 -5.10 0.91
C VAL A 439 26.39 -5.29 0.18
N VAL A 440 26.64 -4.51 -0.85
CA VAL A 440 27.91 -4.52 -1.61
C VAL A 440 28.60 -3.17 -1.47
N CYS A 441 29.80 -3.17 -0.90
CA CYS A 441 30.66 -1.99 -0.80
C CYS A 441 31.88 -2.13 -1.72
N ASN A 442 31.84 -1.43 -2.86
CA ASN A 442 32.94 -1.36 -3.84
C ASN A 442 33.69 -0.02 -3.81
N ASP A 443 33.33 0.89 -2.89
CA ASP A 443 34.13 2.09 -2.61
C ASP A 443 34.86 1.94 -1.26
N SER A 444 36.18 1.78 -1.34
CA SER A 444 37.03 1.64 -0.15
C SER A 444 36.98 2.83 0.80
N ALA A 445 36.62 4.03 0.32
CA ALA A 445 36.50 5.23 1.17
C ALA A 445 35.26 5.17 2.08
N MET A 446 34.26 4.38 1.72
CA MET A 446 32.99 4.22 2.43
C MET A 446 32.97 2.96 3.30
N LEU A 447 34.08 2.20 3.31
CA LEU A 447 34.15 0.89 3.93
C LEU A 447 33.94 0.96 5.44
N ASP A 448 34.57 1.91 6.13
CA ASP A 448 34.50 2.02 7.60
C ASP A 448 33.08 2.32 8.10
N GLU A 449 32.27 3.02 7.31
CA GLU A 449 30.91 3.42 7.66
C GLU A 449 29.91 2.26 7.55
N TYR A 450 30.18 1.31 6.65
CA TYR A 450 29.32 0.16 6.37
C TYR A 450 29.85 -1.18 6.92
N THR A 451 31.13 -1.24 7.33
CA THR A 451 31.74 -2.41 8.00
C THR A 451 31.44 -2.45 9.50
N ALA A 452 30.96 -1.34 10.08
CA ALA A 452 30.58 -1.23 11.49
C ALA A 452 29.31 -2.04 11.89
N GLY A 453 28.76 -2.86 10.98
CA GLY A 453 27.92 -4.01 11.32
C GLY A 453 26.46 -3.93 10.88
N THR A 454 25.71 -4.97 11.27
CA THR A 454 24.25 -5.19 11.11
C THR A 454 23.37 -4.04 11.61
N ALA A 455 23.93 -3.04 12.28
CA ALA A 455 23.25 -1.87 12.84
C ALA A 455 22.61 -0.93 11.78
N LEU A 456 22.97 -1.05 10.49
CA LEU A 456 22.42 -0.20 9.43
C LEU A 456 20.91 -0.38 9.26
N TYR A 457 20.46 -1.63 9.21
CA TYR A 457 19.04 -1.97 9.05
C TYR A 457 18.34 -2.14 10.40
N GLY A 458 19.11 -2.38 11.47
CA GLY A 458 18.61 -2.58 12.83
C GLY A 458 18.07 -4.00 13.04
N ASP A 459 17.94 -4.40 14.31
CA ASP A 459 17.45 -5.74 14.67
C ASP A 459 15.92 -5.77 14.77
N ARG A 460 15.29 -6.88 14.35
CA ARG A 460 13.86 -7.19 14.56
C ARG A 460 13.73 -8.49 15.36
N ASP A 461 12.75 -8.54 16.26
CA ASP A 461 12.53 -9.71 17.13
C ASP A 461 11.73 -10.83 16.42
N GLU A 462 10.74 -10.49 15.58
CA GLU A 462 9.85 -11.47 14.92
C GLU A 462 10.31 -11.93 13.53
N LEU A 463 10.91 -11.04 12.73
CA LEU A 463 11.42 -11.33 11.37
C LEU A 463 12.78 -10.65 11.17
N PRO A 464 13.89 -11.25 11.65
CA PRO A 464 15.21 -10.65 11.54
C PRO A 464 15.64 -10.54 10.07
N PHE A 465 16.51 -9.57 9.78
CA PHE A 465 17.18 -9.49 8.49
C PHE A 465 18.38 -10.43 8.46
N ASP A 466 18.50 -11.26 7.43
CA ASP A 466 19.76 -11.92 7.11
C ASP A 466 20.59 -10.96 6.24
N ILE A 467 21.55 -10.28 6.87
CA ILE A 467 22.36 -9.25 6.22
C ILE A 467 23.70 -9.85 5.82
N THR A 468 23.90 -10.03 4.51
CA THR A 468 25.18 -10.44 3.94
C THR A 468 25.93 -9.24 3.35
N VAL A 469 27.15 -8.99 3.84
CA VAL A 469 27.99 -7.88 3.38
C VAL A 469 29.16 -8.38 2.53
N HIS A 470 29.27 -7.87 1.31
CA HIS A 470 30.38 -8.12 0.39
C HIS A 470 31.18 -6.85 0.14
N GLN A 471 32.49 -7.01 -0.05
CA GLN A 471 33.43 -5.90 -0.17
C GLN A 471 34.38 -6.12 -1.34
N ASP A 472 34.74 -5.04 -2.04
CA ASP A 472 35.78 -5.03 -3.07
C ASP A 472 35.58 -6.15 -4.13
N CYS A 473 34.33 -6.26 -4.61
CA CYS A 473 33.89 -7.32 -5.51
C CYS A 473 34.51 -7.17 -6.90
N SER A 474 34.92 -8.30 -7.49
CA SER A 474 35.23 -8.38 -8.91
C SER A 474 33.96 -8.31 -9.78
N VAL A 475 34.15 -8.16 -11.08
CA VAL A 475 33.05 -8.25 -12.07
C VAL A 475 32.32 -9.59 -11.95
N ALA A 476 33.06 -10.69 -11.77
CA ALA A 476 32.46 -12.01 -11.61
C ALA A 476 31.64 -12.13 -10.31
N ASP A 477 32.20 -11.65 -9.19
CA ASP A 477 31.51 -11.69 -7.89
C ASP A 477 30.20 -10.90 -7.94
N LEU A 478 30.24 -9.64 -8.44
CA LEU A 478 29.06 -8.79 -8.50
C LEU A 478 28.00 -9.36 -9.47
N HIS A 479 28.43 -9.94 -10.58
CA HIS A 479 27.55 -10.56 -11.55
C HIS A 479 26.81 -11.79 -10.98
N ASP A 480 27.46 -12.56 -10.12
CA ASP A 480 26.86 -13.69 -9.43
C ASP A 480 25.92 -13.21 -8.32
N LEU A 481 26.33 -12.21 -7.53
CA LEU A 481 25.48 -11.62 -6.48
C LEU A 481 24.16 -11.05 -7.02
N LEU A 482 24.20 -10.34 -8.15
CA LEU A 482 22.99 -9.80 -8.79
C LEU A 482 22.03 -10.89 -9.31
N ARG A 483 22.47 -12.15 -9.42
CA ARG A 483 21.61 -13.30 -9.79
C ARG A 483 21.12 -14.11 -8.61
N THR A 484 21.73 -13.95 -7.45
CA THR A 484 21.27 -14.58 -6.22
C THR A 484 19.94 -13.93 -5.81
N GLU A 485 18.98 -14.75 -5.37
CA GLU A 485 17.72 -14.27 -4.83
C GLU A 485 18.01 -13.46 -3.55
N THR A 486 17.52 -12.23 -3.47
CA THR A 486 17.61 -11.37 -2.28
C THR A 486 16.51 -10.31 -2.33
N ASP A 487 15.89 -10.04 -1.19
CA ASP A 487 14.78 -9.09 -1.09
C ASP A 487 15.24 -7.64 -1.30
N PHE A 488 16.41 -7.30 -0.74
CA PHE A 488 16.98 -5.96 -0.85
C PHE A 488 18.47 -5.95 -1.15
N PHE A 489 18.85 -5.25 -2.22
CA PHE A 489 20.23 -5.07 -2.64
C PHE A 489 20.70 -3.63 -2.44
N HIS A 490 21.68 -3.41 -1.57
CA HIS A 490 22.25 -2.10 -1.32
C HIS A 490 23.67 -2.01 -1.87
N TYR A 491 23.83 -1.26 -2.96
CA TYR A 491 25.13 -1.03 -3.58
C TYR A 491 25.70 0.33 -3.17
N ILE A 492 26.94 0.32 -2.68
CA ILE A 492 27.75 1.49 -2.35
C ILE A 492 28.99 1.45 -3.23
N GLY A 493 29.11 2.40 -4.14
CA GLY A 493 30.20 2.38 -5.10
C GLY A 493 30.04 3.40 -6.22
N HIS A 494 30.68 3.12 -7.35
CA HIS A 494 30.62 3.97 -8.51
C HIS A 494 29.94 3.26 -9.68
N THR A 495 29.02 3.97 -10.31
CA THR A 495 28.36 3.54 -11.54
C THR A 495 28.72 4.47 -12.68
N ILE A 496 28.80 3.91 -13.88
CA ILE A 496 28.70 4.65 -15.13
C ILE A 496 27.36 4.29 -15.80
N PRO A 497 26.86 5.07 -16.78
CA PRO A 497 25.54 4.82 -17.37
C PRO A 497 25.30 3.37 -17.83
N ASP A 498 26.36 2.69 -18.29
CA ASP A 498 26.28 1.33 -18.83
C ASP A 498 26.84 0.24 -17.90
N GLY A 499 27.17 0.53 -16.64
CA GLY A 499 27.78 -0.49 -15.78
C GLY A 499 28.18 -0.10 -14.36
N PHE A 500 28.46 -1.12 -13.55
CA PHE A 500 29.04 -1.01 -12.21
C PHE A 500 30.56 -1.03 -12.28
N ILE A 501 31.23 -0.19 -11.51
CA ILE A 501 32.70 -0.24 -11.38
C ILE A 501 33.08 -1.28 -10.32
N CYS A 502 33.92 -2.21 -10.72
CA CYS A 502 34.46 -3.30 -9.90
C CYS A 502 35.98 -3.18 -9.81
N ARG A 503 36.61 -3.96 -8.92
CA ARG A 503 38.07 -3.93 -8.74
C ARG A 503 38.86 -4.27 -10.02
N ASP A 504 38.35 -5.19 -10.83
CA ASP A 504 39.03 -5.75 -12.00
C ASP A 504 38.41 -5.32 -13.34
N GLY A 505 37.45 -4.40 -13.33
CA GLY A 505 36.82 -3.88 -14.55
C GLY A 505 35.44 -3.28 -14.32
N THR A 506 34.66 -3.20 -15.39
CA THR A 506 33.27 -2.73 -15.35
C THR A 506 32.35 -3.90 -15.67
N LEU A 507 31.35 -4.12 -14.80
CA LEU A 507 30.25 -5.01 -15.10
C LEU A 507 29.21 -4.26 -15.95
N GLU A 508 29.17 -4.58 -17.24
CA GLU A 508 28.21 -3.96 -18.17
C GLU A 508 26.78 -4.43 -17.87
N THR A 509 25.84 -3.51 -17.71
CA THR A 509 24.43 -3.84 -17.43
C THR A 509 23.76 -4.59 -18.58
N ALA A 510 24.25 -4.43 -19.81
CA ALA A 510 23.79 -5.19 -20.97
C ALA A 510 24.03 -6.71 -20.83
N SER A 511 24.96 -7.13 -19.96
CA SER A 511 25.20 -8.56 -19.64
C SER A 511 24.18 -9.14 -18.64
N LEU A 512 23.40 -8.28 -17.98
CA LEU A 512 22.39 -8.65 -16.98
C LEU A 512 21.04 -8.86 -17.68
N THR A 513 20.81 -10.05 -18.22
CA THR A 513 19.53 -10.41 -18.83
C THR A 513 18.47 -10.81 -17.80
N THR A 514 18.92 -11.24 -16.62
CA THR A 514 18.07 -11.66 -15.50
C THR A 514 18.78 -11.37 -14.20
N VAL A 515 18.05 -10.88 -13.20
CA VAL A 515 18.54 -10.64 -11.85
C VAL A 515 17.66 -11.34 -10.81
N GLY A 516 18.24 -11.69 -9.66
CA GLY A 516 17.54 -12.28 -8.51
C GLY A 516 17.15 -11.26 -7.43
N ILE A 517 17.48 -9.98 -7.65
CA ILE A 517 17.21 -8.89 -6.72
C ILE A 517 15.79 -8.34 -6.88
N ASP A 518 15.00 -8.35 -5.81
CA ASP A 518 13.64 -7.80 -5.84
C ASP A 518 13.62 -6.28 -5.79
N THR A 519 14.31 -5.70 -4.80
CA THR A 519 14.42 -4.26 -4.63
C THR A 519 15.85 -3.81 -4.36
N PHE A 520 16.16 -2.55 -4.64
CA PHE A 520 17.54 -2.07 -4.50
C PHE A 520 17.68 -0.58 -4.13
N LEU A 521 18.83 -0.25 -3.53
CA LEU A 521 19.32 1.12 -3.35
C LEU A 521 20.71 1.23 -3.95
N LEU A 522 20.87 2.11 -4.95
CA LEU A 522 22.16 2.39 -5.57
C LEU A 522 22.73 3.71 -5.04
N ASN A 523 23.49 3.64 -3.93
CA ASN A 523 24.31 4.72 -3.40
C ASN A 523 25.56 4.91 -4.27
N SER A 524 25.32 5.42 -5.47
CA SER A 524 26.32 5.68 -6.49
C SER A 524 25.85 6.86 -7.34
N CYS A 525 26.78 7.70 -7.80
CA CYS A 525 26.46 8.86 -8.62
C CYS A 525 25.89 8.42 -9.99
N ARG A 526 24.84 9.10 -10.45
CA ARG A 526 24.23 8.91 -11.79
C ARG A 526 23.78 7.47 -12.07
N SER A 527 23.18 6.82 -11.07
CA SER A 527 22.80 5.40 -11.13
C SER A 527 21.47 5.11 -11.84
N TYR A 528 20.79 6.14 -12.36
CA TYR A 528 19.48 6.01 -13.03
C TYR A 528 19.41 4.97 -14.15
N GLU A 529 20.34 5.02 -15.11
CA GLU A 529 20.34 4.11 -16.27
C GLU A 529 20.61 2.66 -15.81
N VAL A 530 21.52 2.49 -14.85
CA VAL A 530 21.85 1.19 -14.25
C VAL A 530 20.63 0.60 -13.54
N GLY A 531 19.95 1.37 -12.68
CA GLY A 531 18.76 0.89 -11.98
C GLY A 531 17.61 0.57 -12.93
N THR A 532 17.42 1.36 -13.99
CA THR A 532 16.42 1.07 -15.03
C THR A 532 16.68 -0.30 -15.67
N LYS A 533 17.95 -0.64 -15.94
CA LYS A 533 18.35 -1.95 -16.47
C LYS A 533 18.10 -3.10 -15.49
N LEU A 534 18.27 -2.88 -14.19
CA LEU A 534 17.93 -3.89 -13.17
C LEU A 534 16.42 -4.19 -13.17
N ILE A 535 15.58 -3.15 -13.29
CA ILE A 535 14.12 -3.33 -13.41
C ILE A 535 13.76 -4.11 -14.68
N GLU A 536 14.35 -3.76 -15.82
CA GLU A 536 14.17 -4.52 -17.07
C GLU A 536 14.63 -5.98 -16.97
N ALA A 537 15.63 -6.27 -16.14
CA ALA A 537 16.17 -7.60 -15.92
C ALA A 537 15.41 -8.43 -14.87
N GLY A 538 14.48 -7.85 -14.11
CA GLY A 538 13.63 -8.61 -13.17
C GLY A 538 13.34 -7.95 -11.83
N SER A 539 14.01 -6.85 -11.47
CA SER A 539 13.72 -6.15 -10.21
C SER A 539 12.38 -5.44 -10.25
N VAL A 540 11.74 -5.28 -9.08
CA VAL A 540 10.44 -4.62 -8.93
C VAL A 540 10.58 -3.11 -8.78
N GLY A 541 11.52 -2.65 -7.96
CA GLY A 541 11.66 -1.24 -7.68
C GLY A 541 13.00 -0.91 -7.06
N GLY A 542 13.48 0.32 -7.23
CA GLY A 542 14.70 0.73 -6.55
C GLY A 542 14.90 2.23 -6.50
N ILE A 543 15.83 2.63 -5.64
CA ILE A 543 16.17 4.03 -5.40
C ILE A 543 17.52 4.30 -6.04
N VAL A 544 17.56 5.29 -6.92
CA VAL A 544 18.72 5.67 -7.75
C VAL A 544 18.93 7.17 -7.72
N THR A 545 20.00 7.63 -8.37
CA THR A 545 20.45 9.01 -8.31
C THR A 545 20.58 9.58 -9.73
N HIS A 546 20.30 10.87 -9.88
CA HIS A 546 20.44 11.56 -11.17
C HIS A 546 21.75 12.34 -11.32
N SER A 547 22.27 12.84 -10.21
CA SER A 547 23.46 13.69 -10.18
C SER A 547 24.54 13.07 -9.30
N ASP A 548 25.68 13.74 -9.29
CA ASP A 548 26.74 13.43 -8.35
C ASP A 548 26.29 13.80 -6.93
N ILE A 549 26.60 12.94 -5.96
CA ILE A 549 26.29 13.09 -4.54
C ILE A 549 27.62 13.02 -3.78
N GLY A 550 27.78 13.85 -2.74
CA GLY A 550 28.92 13.75 -1.85
C GLY A 550 28.85 12.49 -0.99
N ASN A 551 29.98 11.86 -0.72
CA ASN A 551 30.05 10.59 0.02
C ASN A 551 29.29 10.62 1.36
N ASP A 552 29.54 11.63 2.21
CA ASP A 552 28.88 11.76 3.52
C ASP A 552 27.34 11.90 3.42
N ASP A 553 26.85 12.59 2.39
CA ASP A 553 25.42 12.76 2.15
C ASP A 553 24.76 11.43 1.72
N ALA A 554 25.45 10.61 0.94
CA ALA A 554 24.94 9.34 0.44
C ALA A 554 24.75 8.32 1.55
N THR A 555 25.64 8.30 2.56
CA THR A 555 25.47 7.37 3.68
C THR A 555 24.30 7.75 4.58
N GLY A 556 24.17 9.04 4.93
CA GLY A 556 23.07 9.51 5.77
C GLY A 556 21.69 9.20 5.15
N ILE A 557 21.55 9.38 3.83
CA ILE A 557 20.32 9.03 3.11
C ILE A 557 20.10 7.52 3.11
N GLY A 558 21.15 6.73 2.84
CA GLY A 558 21.05 5.27 2.83
C GLY A 558 20.58 4.71 4.18
N GLN A 559 21.07 5.26 5.29
CA GLN A 559 20.67 4.89 6.64
C GLN A 559 19.19 5.22 6.92
N VAL A 560 18.75 6.44 6.57
CA VAL A 560 17.35 6.85 6.79
C VAL A 560 16.40 6.00 5.96
N VAL A 561 16.70 5.81 4.68
CA VAL A 561 15.90 4.97 3.78
C VAL A 561 15.84 3.54 4.30
N ALA A 562 16.98 2.92 4.64
CA ALA A 562 17.02 1.56 5.17
C ALA A 562 16.13 1.40 6.42
N ARG A 563 16.21 2.32 7.38
CA ARG A 563 15.40 2.29 8.60
C ARG A 563 13.92 2.55 8.33
N LEU A 564 13.57 3.43 7.39
CA LEU A 564 12.17 3.65 7.00
C LEU A 564 11.58 2.39 6.34
N LEU A 565 12.35 1.72 5.47
CA LEU A 565 11.93 0.46 4.88
C LEU A 565 11.77 -0.63 5.92
N ASN A 566 12.62 -0.64 6.97
CA ASN A 566 12.47 -1.54 8.12
C ASN A 566 11.18 -1.29 8.91
N CYS A 567 10.76 -0.03 9.05
CA CYS A 567 9.48 0.33 9.68
C CYS A 567 8.24 0.07 8.77
N GLY A 568 8.41 -0.62 7.64
CA GLY A 568 7.32 -1.00 6.75
C GLY A 568 6.85 0.09 5.79
N PHE A 569 7.59 1.20 5.64
CA PHE A 569 7.29 2.19 4.60
C PHE A 569 7.58 1.61 3.21
N SER A 570 6.82 2.04 2.20
CA SER A 570 7.14 1.71 0.80
C SER A 570 8.41 2.43 0.32
N LEU A 571 9.05 1.97 -0.75
CA LEU A 571 10.18 2.70 -1.38
C LEU A 571 9.83 4.17 -1.65
N ARG A 572 8.60 4.43 -2.10
CA ARG A 572 8.12 5.77 -2.42
C ARG A 572 7.93 6.62 -1.16
N SER A 573 7.29 6.08 -0.14
CA SER A 573 7.05 6.79 1.12
C SER A 573 8.37 7.09 1.84
N ALA A 574 9.28 6.12 1.87
CA ALA A 574 10.61 6.26 2.46
C ALA A 574 11.40 7.40 1.81
N LEU A 575 11.39 7.47 0.47
CA LEU A 575 12.06 8.55 -0.24
C LEU A 575 11.35 9.90 -0.04
N ALA A 576 10.01 9.93 -0.07
CA ALA A 576 9.25 11.17 0.13
C ALA A 576 9.51 11.80 1.50
N ILE A 577 9.55 11.00 2.56
CA ILE A 577 9.92 11.43 3.93
C ILE A 577 11.38 11.89 3.97
N THR A 578 12.28 11.17 3.31
CA THR A 578 13.69 11.57 3.24
C THR A 578 13.85 12.92 2.55
N GLN A 579 13.11 13.16 1.46
CA GLN A 579 13.13 14.41 0.69
C GLN A 579 12.53 15.62 1.42
N SER A 580 11.55 15.41 2.31
CA SER A 580 10.95 16.49 3.10
C SER A 580 11.87 16.96 4.22
N HIS A 581 12.72 16.08 4.77
CA HIS A 581 13.58 16.38 5.92
C HIS A 581 15.07 16.54 5.59
N GLN A 582 15.56 15.98 4.48
CA GLN A 582 16.96 16.09 4.05
C GLN A 582 17.08 16.74 2.67
N ARG A 583 17.86 17.84 2.60
CA ARG A 583 18.04 18.59 1.34
C ARG A 583 18.65 17.75 0.23
N THR A 584 19.59 16.86 0.57
CA THR A 584 20.30 16.00 -0.39
C THR A 584 19.43 14.86 -0.91
N GLY A 585 18.35 14.49 -0.19
CA GLY A 585 17.37 13.50 -0.65
C GLY A 585 16.71 13.86 -1.98
N ARG A 586 16.74 15.15 -2.36
CA ARG A 586 16.25 15.63 -3.65
C ARG A 586 17.03 15.09 -4.83
N GLN A 587 18.23 14.54 -4.68
CA GLN A 587 18.99 13.98 -5.82
C GLN A 587 18.63 12.53 -6.15
N TYR A 588 17.82 11.91 -5.28
CA TYR A 588 17.36 10.54 -5.41
C TYR A 588 15.98 10.46 -6.05
N ILE A 589 15.73 9.38 -6.77
CA ILE A 589 14.47 9.07 -7.43
C ILE A 589 14.16 7.58 -7.26
N VAL A 590 12.88 7.24 -7.12
CA VAL A 590 12.41 5.85 -7.21
C VAL A 590 12.19 5.50 -8.69
N VAL A 591 12.64 4.33 -9.12
CA VAL A 591 12.36 3.74 -10.44
C VAL A 591 11.65 2.39 -10.27
N GLY A 592 10.70 2.08 -11.17
CA GLY A 592 9.90 0.85 -11.08
C GLY A 592 8.63 1.03 -10.23
N ASP A 593 8.16 -0.04 -9.61
CA ASP A 593 6.98 0.01 -8.73
C ASP A 593 7.39 0.38 -7.30
N GLY A 594 7.34 1.69 -7.01
CA GLY A 594 7.69 2.22 -5.69
C GLY A 594 6.72 1.90 -4.55
N SER A 595 5.60 1.20 -4.82
CA SER A 595 4.65 0.79 -3.77
C SER A 595 5.10 -0.43 -2.97
N ILE A 596 6.16 -1.10 -3.41
CA ILE A 596 6.72 -2.28 -2.75
C ILE A 596 7.21 -1.93 -1.34
N GLN A 597 6.91 -2.82 -0.40
CA GLN A 597 7.41 -2.84 0.96
C GLN A 597 8.38 -4.02 1.10
N ILE A 598 9.37 -3.86 1.96
CA ILE A 598 10.32 -4.92 2.32
C ILE A 598 9.82 -5.63 3.56
N THR A 599 9.31 -4.87 4.54
CA THR A 599 8.75 -5.38 5.79
C THR A 599 7.30 -4.91 5.99
N GLN A 600 6.60 -5.53 6.93
CA GLN A 600 5.34 -5.02 7.48
C GLN A 600 5.63 -4.14 8.71
N SER A 601 4.83 -3.07 8.90
CA SER A 601 4.84 -2.26 10.12
C SER A 601 4.17 -3.03 11.27
N GLU A 602 4.69 -2.89 12.49
CA GLU A 602 4.13 -3.56 13.68
C GLU A 602 2.72 -3.03 13.99
N SER A 603 2.48 -1.72 13.78
CA SER A 603 1.15 -1.10 13.86
C SER A 603 0.26 -1.35 12.64
N GLY A 604 0.68 -2.19 11.69
CA GLY A 604 -0.01 -2.45 10.43
C GLY A 604 0.18 -1.32 9.41
N THR A 605 -0.12 -0.06 9.76
CA THR A 605 0.11 1.11 8.89
C THR A 605 1.32 1.92 9.37
N PRO A 606 2.34 2.12 8.53
CA PRO A 606 3.51 2.92 8.92
C PRO A 606 3.13 4.39 9.13
N TYR A 607 3.78 5.04 10.10
CA TYR A 607 3.49 6.44 10.44
C TYR A 607 4.72 7.21 10.91
N VAL A 608 4.68 8.53 10.70
CA VAL A 608 5.66 9.50 11.24
C VAL A 608 5.05 10.25 12.41
N CYS A 609 5.79 10.33 13.51
CA CYS A 609 5.37 11.04 14.72
C CYS A 609 6.01 12.42 14.80
N SER A 610 5.22 13.49 14.74
CA SER A 610 5.71 14.86 14.96
C SER A 610 5.41 15.30 16.40
N ILE A 611 6.43 15.74 17.12
CA ILE A 611 6.30 16.13 18.53
C ILE A 611 6.68 17.60 18.70
N THR A 612 5.77 18.37 19.29
CA THR A 612 6.01 19.77 19.64
C THR A 612 5.71 19.99 21.12
N PRO A 613 6.63 20.57 21.91
CA PRO A 613 6.35 20.91 23.30
C PRO A 613 5.26 22.00 23.37
N SER A 614 4.32 21.83 24.30
CA SER A 614 3.28 22.83 24.55
C SER A 614 3.87 24.09 25.20
N ALA A 615 3.15 25.22 25.06
CA ALA A 615 3.58 26.51 25.61
C ALA A 615 3.70 26.51 27.15
N ASP A 616 2.99 25.62 27.84
CA ASP A 616 3.04 25.46 29.30
C ASP A 616 4.25 24.64 29.78
N ALA A 617 5.01 24.03 28.86
CA ALA A 617 6.12 23.12 29.15
C ALA A 617 5.75 22.01 30.15
N GLN A 618 4.49 21.57 30.15
CA GLN A 618 3.99 20.45 30.95
C GLN A 618 3.37 19.33 30.09
N THR A 619 3.18 19.58 28.80
CA THR A 619 2.61 18.61 27.85
C THR A 619 3.30 18.69 26.49
N TYR A 620 3.07 17.68 25.67
CA TYR A 620 3.52 17.62 24.28
C TYR A 620 2.31 17.48 23.38
N SER A 621 2.32 18.20 22.25
CA SER A 621 1.43 17.96 21.13
C SER A 621 2.07 16.91 20.21
N VAL A 622 1.38 15.80 20.01
CA VAL A 622 1.78 14.68 19.15
C VAL A 622 0.87 14.66 17.94
N GLN A 623 1.44 14.76 16.76
CA GLN A 623 0.72 14.64 15.49
C GLN A 623 1.25 13.45 14.71
N LEU A 624 0.37 12.53 14.33
CA LEU A 624 0.74 11.32 13.60
C LEU A 624 0.38 11.50 12.13
N THR A 625 1.31 11.20 11.22
CA THR A 625 1.06 11.16 9.78
C THR A 625 1.14 9.71 9.32
N THR A 626 0.02 9.14 8.87
CA THR A 626 -0.09 7.74 8.43
C THR A 626 0.13 7.62 6.93
N TYR A 627 0.84 6.58 6.49
CA TYR A 627 1.17 6.32 5.09
C TYR A 627 0.57 4.99 4.65
N PRO A 628 -0.62 4.99 4.01
CA PRO A 628 -1.24 3.77 3.53
C PRO A 628 -0.34 3.03 2.53
N THR A 629 -0.31 1.70 2.61
CA THR A 629 0.46 0.86 1.69
C THR A 629 -0.46 -0.07 0.91
N THR A 630 0.04 -1.17 0.34
CA THR A 630 -0.79 -2.06 -0.50
C THR A 630 -1.82 -2.83 0.31
N GLU A 631 -1.39 -3.40 1.44
CA GLU A 631 -2.24 -4.24 2.28
C GLU A 631 -3.14 -3.37 3.19
N PRO A 632 -2.60 -2.49 4.07
CA PRO A 632 -3.36 -1.41 4.70
C PRO A 632 -3.55 -0.26 3.70
N GLY A 633 -4.32 -0.51 2.64
CA GLY A 633 -4.67 0.51 1.65
C GLY A 633 -5.61 1.59 2.21
N ILE A 634 -5.90 2.60 1.39
CA ILE A 634 -6.84 3.68 1.73
C ILE A 634 -8.19 3.12 2.20
N GLY A 635 -8.77 3.70 3.25
CA GLY A 635 -9.96 3.16 3.90
C GLY A 635 -9.67 2.09 4.97
N SER A 636 -8.40 1.83 5.29
CA SER A 636 -8.01 1.18 6.55
C SER A 636 -8.24 2.11 7.74
N VAL A 637 -8.20 1.53 8.93
CA VAL A 637 -8.27 2.28 10.19
C VAL A 637 -7.00 2.09 11.01
N PHE A 638 -6.69 3.08 11.82
CA PHE A 638 -5.54 3.15 12.70
C PHE A 638 -5.98 3.60 14.09
N THR A 639 -5.40 3.05 15.14
CA THR A 639 -5.60 3.50 16.52
C THR A 639 -4.25 3.72 17.17
N PRO A 640 -3.92 4.94 17.62
CA PRO A 640 -2.71 5.14 18.40
C PRO A 640 -2.89 4.55 19.80
N PHE A 641 -1.98 3.69 20.24
CA PHE A 641 -1.97 3.13 21.59
C PHE A 641 -1.47 4.15 22.62
N ILE A 642 -2.21 5.24 22.76
CA ILE A 642 -1.98 6.32 23.72
C ILE A 642 -3.13 6.27 24.74
N ASP A 643 -2.80 6.19 26.04
CA ASP A 643 -3.79 6.11 27.11
C ASP A 643 -4.85 7.23 27.00
N GLY A 644 -6.13 6.84 26.97
CA GLY A 644 -7.26 7.77 26.84
C GLY A 644 -7.74 7.98 25.40
N ILE A 645 -7.10 7.34 24.41
CA ILE A 645 -7.58 7.26 23.04
C ILE A 645 -8.13 5.86 22.79
N ASP A 646 -9.46 5.76 22.75
CA ASP A 646 -10.19 4.50 22.48
C ASP A 646 -10.87 4.48 21.09
N GLN A 647 -10.58 5.50 20.25
CA GLN A 647 -11.19 5.68 18.92
C GLN A 647 -10.27 5.20 17.80
N TYR A 648 -10.90 4.78 16.71
CA TYR A 648 -10.24 4.50 15.43
C TYR A 648 -10.26 5.75 14.54
N PHE A 649 -9.24 5.89 13.72
CA PHE A 649 -9.06 6.97 12.74
C PHE A 649 -8.87 6.37 11.36
N LEU A 650 -9.28 7.05 10.31
CA LEU A 650 -8.98 6.61 8.94
C LEU A 650 -7.50 6.86 8.61
N THR A 651 -6.89 5.89 7.95
CA THR A 651 -5.51 6.03 7.46
C THR A 651 -5.46 6.95 6.24
N GLY A 652 -4.45 7.81 6.17
CA GLY A 652 -4.17 8.69 5.03
C GLY A 652 -3.83 10.10 5.47
N GLY A 653 -2.55 10.36 5.69
CA GLY A 653 -2.04 11.68 6.05
C GLY A 653 -2.16 11.97 7.54
N GLU A 654 -2.31 13.24 7.88
CA GLU A 654 -2.29 13.75 9.25
C GLU A 654 -3.55 13.36 10.03
N LEU A 655 -3.36 12.73 11.19
CA LEU A 655 -4.38 12.55 12.20
C LEU A 655 -4.53 13.83 13.06
N PRO A 656 -5.64 13.96 13.83
CA PRO A 656 -5.77 15.02 14.83
C PRO A 656 -4.57 15.03 15.79
N SER A 657 -4.22 16.21 16.31
CA SER A 657 -3.16 16.33 17.31
C SER A 657 -3.62 15.86 18.69
N PHE A 658 -2.76 15.14 19.39
CA PHE A 658 -2.99 14.61 20.74
C PHE A 658 -2.12 15.33 21.75
N THR A 659 -2.71 15.82 22.83
CA THR A 659 -1.96 16.42 23.95
C THR A 659 -1.65 15.35 24.99
N VAL A 660 -0.37 15.06 25.20
CA VAL A 660 0.10 13.99 26.10
C VAL A 660 1.08 14.50 27.15
N SER A 661 1.16 13.83 28.29
CA SER A 661 2.22 14.08 29.28
C SER A 661 3.56 13.49 28.84
N ALA A 662 4.67 13.90 29.47
CA ALA A 662 5.99 13.31 29.23
C ALA A 662 6.00 11.78 29.42
N ASP A 663 5.40 11.29 30.50
CA ASP A 663 5.37 9.86 30.83
C ASP A 663 4.54 9.04 29.82
N MET A 664 3.46 9.63 29.31
CA MET A 664 2.64 9.00 28.28
C MET A 664 3.37 8.97 26.94
N LEU A 665 4.06 10.05 26.60
CA LEU A 665 4.89 10.13 25.40
C LEU A 665 6.04 9.11 25.44
N ASP A 666 6.76 9.01 26.56
CA ASP A 666 7.86 8.04 26.72
C ASP A 666 7.36 6.60 26.58
N ARG A 667 6.20 6.26 27.18
CA ARG A 667 5.59 4.94 26.99
C ARG A 667 5.20 4.68 25.54
N PHE A 668 4.54 5.63 24.88
CA PHE A 668 4.13 5.50 23.48
C PHE A 668 5.32 5.28 22.54
N LEU A 669 6.40 6.06 22.70
CA LEU A 669 7.61 5.95 21.88
C LEU A 669 8.38 4.63 22.08
N ARG A 670 8.12 3.89 23.17
CA ARG A 670 8.72 2.58 23.44
C ARG A 670 7.94 1.41 22.86
N LEU A 671 6.72 1.64 22.34
CA LEU A 671 5.88 0.57 21.79
C LEU A 671 6.43 0.04 20.46
N GLU A 672 6.84 0.94 19.58
CA GLU A 672 7.35 0.62 18.25
C GLU A 672 8.52 1.55 17.89
N ARG A 673 9.46 1.03 17.09
CA ARG A 673 10.52 1.87 16.51
C ARG A 673 9.94 2.67 15.35
N VAL A 674 9.77 3.98 15.54
CA VAL A 674 9.16 4.87 14.55
C VAL A 674 9.98 6.11 14.27
N PRO A 675 9.89 6.68 13.05
CA PRO A 675 10.47 7.98 12.74
C PRO A 675 9.74 9.10 13.52
N VAL A 676 10.52 9.95 14.17
CA VAL A 676 10.05 11.08 14.98
C VAL A 676 10.61 12.39 14.42
N VAL A 677 9.75 13.38 14.19
CA VAL A 677 10.13 14.73 13.79
C VAL A 677 10.16 15.63 15.01
N LEU A 678 11.35 16.17 15.32
CA LEU A 678 11.58 17.19 16.34
C LEU A 678 12.01 18.49 15.66
N GLY A 679 11.09 19.45 15.57
CA GLY A 679 11.32 20.67 14.81
C GLY A 679 11.49 20.37 13.31
N SER A 680 12.72 20.46 12.81
CA SER A 680 13.06 20.12 11.41
C SER A 680 13.84 18.82 11.26
N GLU A 681 14.24 18.18 12.36
CA GLU A 681 15.11 17.01 12.34
C GLU A 681 14.29 15.72 12.44
N LEU A 682 14.62 14.76 11.57
CA LEU A 682 14.10 13.40 11.61
C LEU A 682 15.03 12.55 12.49
N VAL A 683 14.52 12.10 13.62
CA VAL A 683 15.17 11.20 14.57
C VAL A 683 14.33 9.94 14.75
N TRP A 684 14.73 9.05 15.64
CA TRP A 684 14.03 7.78 15.87
C TRP A 684 13.56 7.68 17.30
N SER A 685 12.42 7.02 17.53
CA SER A 685 11.81 6.90 18.85
C SER A 685 12.77 6.33 19.91
N THR A 686 13.70 5.45 19.51
CA THR A 686 14.76 4.88 20.38
C THR A 686 15.79 5.90 20.84
N ASP A 687 15.97 6.98 20.08
CA ASP A 687 17.02 7.97 20.28
C ASP A 687 16.47 9.23 20.98
N VAL A 688 15.14 9.33 21.14
CA VAL A 688 14.47 10.44 21.80
C VAL A 688 14.51 10.25 23.31
N SER A 689 15.21 11.15 24.00
CA SER A 689 15.08 11.29 25.45
C SER A 689 14.02 12.34 25.76
N VAL A 690 12.87 11.92 26.30
CA VAL A 690 11.84 12.85 26.77
C VAL A 690 12.29 13.41 28.13
N PRO A 691 12.66 14.70 28.25
CA PRO A 691 13.09 15.24 29.52
C PRO A 691 11.92 15.22 30.52
N PRO A 692 12.15 14.82 31.79
CA PRO A 692 11.14 14.95 32.82
C PRO A 692 10.84 16.44 32.99
N LEU A 693 9.56 16.80 32.85
CA LEU A 693 9.12 18.18 32.95
C LEU A 693 9.46 18.67 34.35
N SER A 694 10.18 19.79 34.45
CA SER A 694 10.56 20.34 35.74
C SER A 694 9.29 20.67 36.53
N HIS A 695 9.08 19.98 37.64
CA HIS A 695 8.13 20.42 38.65
C HIS A 695 8.56 21.82 39.09
N SER A 696 7.81 22.85 38.68
CA SER A 696 7.86 24.11 39.40
C SER A 696 7.34 23.80 40.80
N ASN A 697 8.24 23.61 41.76
CA ASN A 697 7.90 23.70 43.16
C ASN A 697 7.35 25.11 43.39
N SER A 698 6.04 25.27 43.30
CA SER A 698 5.31 26.30 44.01
C SER A 698 5.23 25.88 45.47
N ASP A 699 6.38 25.90 46.14
CA ASP A 699 6.51 25.87 47.59
C ASP A 699 7.70 26.77 47.93
N ASP A 700 7.41 28.07 48.00
CA ASP A 700 7.98 28.86 49.09
C ASP A 700 6.88 29.80 49.62
N ASP A 701 6.68 29.66 50.92
CA ASP A 701 5.60 30.14 51.77
C ASP A 701 5.74 31.66 52.07
N ARG A 702 4.60 32.35 52.27
CA ARG A 702 4.40 33.69 52.91
C ARG A 702 4.35 34.97 52.06
#